data_AF-A0AA36N126-F1
#
_entry.id   AF-A0AA36N126-F1
#
_cell.length_a   1.000
_cell.length_b   1.000
_cell.length_c   1.000
_cell.angle_alpha   90.00
_cell.angle_beta   90.00
_cell.angle_gamma   90.00
#
_symmetry.space_group_name_H-M   'P 1'
#
loop_
_entity.id
_entity.type
_entity.pdbx_description
1 polymer ?
#
loop_
_entity_poly.entity_id
_entity_poly.type
_entity_poly.pdbx_seq_one_letter_code
_entity_poly.pdbx_strand_id
1 'polypeptide(L)'
;EAFQLRFPDETAPAAPLRALRYTSAGGRHADLRPDGWPVSALLKVAFNRKRDGNNAYSNKVVIMDEVHNLVRLQTQYGEQLAKLRTLLSTATGTVLAGFTGTPILNQACEGRQLLDIIKGGAGRGDGGFLSSFPMRPVGLFPASLPRGVPDGILSPNLRRRFVQKVTLTGEPLKRYDAKRAKGLPDRRLRAYCNLCVHFGSLHEGKNGSKARVLANMSACAPKLFAIAADVVEHPEKALVLINRSSGLMALLEHLRAQASEHNFSVATMEELAEFNSPGNLRGERFRGATRHNCPKCGAHQTSRGGPASATPSALVQSVGRAIRMYGHRGLPEEEQTVTTTLWVAGLPRWMQSPLAAWAFRAQRRREPEDMESGARRLVKRLLAAGLRDLAELKERIETCGGGLKNSDGTKAPLTPAKSAAFLEQVGLWEEAKAVRQRAGKIQARKPRAPPVRKARTRTAKPEVKNEAKVKPEDVKIKKELPETRPGRLVATPQASQEGGGDDRPLAALLATKQPKSVGEAQGPLQDNFAWERDPLLRAMQCLYCAESAADAAEQLHLRPWSADEEALKSLACASREFVPALTQLRERAVDRQVLLAAERRKQATQPEEPVQSEGESSALDFSLSGHEDDAEPAFCLPAGWRTESFRRNGREHREFIDPHGRRFKTLGEARKVADAERTRQNMAKLLQQKVAKLDGISSGMATSCGLQERVLDEAHGPKRQKVQ
;
A
#
# COMPACT_ATOMS: atom_id res chain seq x y z
N GLU A 1 10.64 -27.24 45.23
CA GLU A 1 11.58 -28.37 45.41
C GLU A 1 12.98 -28.06 44.88
N ALA A 2 13.40 -28.46 43.67
CA ALA A 2 14.82 -28.39 43.26
C ALA A 2 15.52 -27.01 43.38
N PHE A 3 14.80 -25.89 43.22
CA PHE A 3 15.33 -24.55 43.50
C PHE A 3 15.48 -24.29 45.01
N GLN A 4 14.42 -24.52 45.79
CA GLN A 4 14.40 -24.33 47.25
C GLN A 4 15.41 -25.25 47.98
N LEU A 5 15.68 -26.44 47.43
CA LEU A 5 16.72 -27.34 47.93
C LEU A 5 18.15 -26.78 47.76
N ARG A 6 18.34 -25.79 46.87
CA ARG A 6 19.63 -25.21 46.52
C ARG A 6 19.78 -23.76 47.02
N PHE A 7 18.66 -23.08 47.24
CA PHE A 7 18.54 -21.71 47.77
C PHE A 7 17.31 -21.67 48.71
N PRO A 8 17.46 -22.09 49.99
CA PRO A 8 16.32 -22.24 50.91
C PRO A 8 15.71 -20.90 51.35
N ASP A 9 16.53 -19.86 51.48
CA ASP A 9 16.13 -18.53 51.93
C ASP A 9 15.62 -17.63 50.80
N GLU A 10 15.86 -18.03 49.53
CA GLU A 10 15.38 -17.29 48.36
C GLU A 10 13.99 -17.75 47.94
N THR A 11 13.06 -16.79 47.81
CA THR A 11 11.76 -17.07 47.20
C THR A 11 11.96 -17.41 45.73
N ALA A 12 11.69 -18.66 45.34
CA ALA A 12 11.89 -19.14 43.97
C ALA A 12 11.25 -18.16 42.95
N PRO A 13 12.01 -17.62 41.98
CA PRO A 13 11.51 -16.61 41.06
C PRO A 13 10.32 -17.18 40.29
N ALA A 14 9.15 -16.57 40.50
CA ALA A 14 7.84 -17.20 40.26
C ALA A 14 7.63 -17.73 38.83
N ALA A 15 8.29 -17.13 37.85
CA ALA A 15 8.58 -17.77 36.56
C ALA A 15 9.83 -17.15 35.93
N PRO A 16 10.61 -17.91 35.13
CA PRO A 16 11.62 -17.32 34.27
C PRO A 16 10.96 -16.39 33.23
N LEU A 17 11.42 -15.14 33.13
CA LEU A 17 11.03 -14.25 32.03
C LEU A 17 11.55 -14.83 30.70
N ARG A 18 10.67 -14.92 29.69
CA ARG A 18 10.96 -15.52 28.38
C ARG A 18 10.24 -14.74 27.28
N ALA A 19 11.01 -14.20 26.32
CA ALA A 19 10.46 -13.50 25.17
C ALA A 19 10.10 -14.47 24.05
N LEU A 20 8.93 -14.28 23.42
CA LEU A 20 8.49 -15.03 22.25
C LEU A 20 8.02 -14.08 21.15
N ARG A 21 8.43 -14.36 19.90
CA ARG A 21 7.81 -13.74 18.72
C ARG A 21 6.35 -14.21 18.63
N TYR A 22 5.44 -13.33 18.20
CA TYR A 22 4.01 -13.64 17.99
C TYR A 22 3.77 -14.94 17.20
N THR A 23 4.61 -15.20 16.21
CA THR A 23 4.61 -16.40 15.37
C THR A 23 4.86 -17.68 16.15
N SER A 24 5.81 -17.65 17.08
CA SER A 24 6.13 -18.76 17.98
C SER A 24 5.05 -18.91 19.03
N ALA A 25 4.65 -17.79 19.66
CA ALA A 25 3.63 -17.72 20.70
C ALA A 25 2.28 -18.31 20.26
N GLY A 26 1.82 -17.98 19.05
CA GLY A 26 0.62 -18.55 18.44
C GLY A 26 0.85 -19.83 17.62
N GLY A 27 2.10 -20.27 17.47
CA GLY A 27 2.48 -21.40 16.64
C GLY A 27 2.68 -22.69 17.43
N ARG A 28 3.75 -23.42 17.07
CA ARG A 28 4.06 -24.74 17.64
C ARG A 28 4.43 -24.72 19.13
N HIS A 29 4.85 -23.57 19.68
CA HIS A 29 5.20 -23.53 21.10
C HIS A 29 3.99 -23.74 22.00
N ALA A 30 2.81 -23.27 21.56
CA ALA A 30 1.55 -23.38 22.27
C ALA A 30 0.69 -24.59 21.83
N ASP A 31 1.24 -25.51 21.03
CA ASP A 31 0.62 -26.84 20.89
C ASP A 31 0.81 -27.64 22.17
N LEU A 32 -0.19 -28.47 22.50
CA LEU A 32 -0.03 -29.57 23.44
C LEU A 32 0.31 -30.84 22.68
N ARG A 33 1.10 -31.71 23.30
CA ARG A 33 1.38 -33.08 22.84
C ARG A 33 0.18 -33.99 23.14
N PRO A 34 0.13 -35.21 22.57
CA PRO A 34 -0.89 -36.20 22.92
C PRO A 34 -0.94 -36.58 24.42
N ASP A 35 0.15 -36.39 25.16
CA ASP A 35 0.23 -36.59 26.61
C ASP A 35 -0.40 -35.43 27.44
N GLY A 36 -0.92 -34.40 26.77
CA GLY A 36 -1.49 -33.18 27.35
C GLY A 36 -0.48 -32.14 27.81
N TRP A 37 0.83 -32.34 27.64
CA TRP A 37 1.85 -31.36 28.01
C TRP A 37 2.19 -30.39 26.87
N PRO A 38 2.49 -29.11 27.18
CA PRO A 38 2.99 -28.17 26.18
C PRO A 38 4.21 -28.68 25.42
N VAL A 39 4.21 -28.52 24.10
CA VAL A 39 5.33 -28.89 23.23
C VAL A 39 6.59 -28.10 23.61
N SER A 40 6.43 -26.80 23.86
CA SER A 40 7.50 -25.92 24.34
C SER A 40 7.75 -26.11 25.84
N ALA A 41 9.00 -26.40 26.21
CA ALA A 41 9.43 -26.45 27.61
C ALA A 41 9.15 -25.14 28.36
N LEU A 42 9.16 -23.99 27.67
CA LEU A 42 8.88 -22.68 28.26
C LEU A 42 7.46 -22.58 28.84
N LEU A 43 6.47 -23.23 28.22
CA LEU A 43 5.08 -23.19 28.66
C LEU A 43 4.73 -24.31 29.65
N LYS A 44 5.64 -25.27 29.91
CA LYS A 44 5.44 -26.31 30.93
C LYS A 44 5.54 -25.78 32.36
N VAL A 45 6.30 -24.70 32.57
CA VAL A 45 6.44 -24.06 33.89
C VAL A 45 5.08 -23.59 34.38
N ALA A 46 4.69 -23.96 35.60
CA ALA A 46 3.38 -23.64 36.18
C ALA A 46 2.17 -24.06 35.32
N PHE A 47 2.31 -25.02 34.39
CA PHE A 47 1.16 -25.61 33.67
C PHE A 47 0.65 -26.84 34.43
N ASN A 48 -0.62 -26.82 34.82
CA ASN A 48 -1.28 -27.89 35.53
C ASN A 48 -2.29 -28.60 34.62
N ARG A 49 -1.88 -29.74 34.04
CA ARG A 49 -2.70 -30.55 33.13
C ARG A 49 -4.11 -30.88 33.65
N LYS A 50 -4.33 -30.97 34.97
CA LYS A 50 -5.66 -31.25 35.54
C LYS A 50 -6.56 -30.01 35.61
N ARG A 51 -6.00 -28.81 35.77
CA ARG A 51 -6.72 -27.55 36.02
C ARG A 51 -6.83 -26.66 34.77
N ASP A 52 -5.80 -26.68 33.94
CA ASP A 52 -5.58 -25.69 32.88
C ASP A 52 -6.21 -26.11 31.54
N GLY A 53 -6.72 -27.35 31.50
CA GLY A 53 -7.30 -27.97 30.32
C GLY A 53 -6.30 -27.96 29.16
N ASN A 54 -6.80 -27.62 27.97
CA ASN A 54 -6.00 -27.63 26.75
C ASN A 54 -5.27 -26.30 26.45
N ASN A 55 -5.03 -25.45 27.46
CA ASN A 55 -4.48 -24.11 27.25
C ASN A 55 -3.13 -23.87 27.92
N ALA A 56 -2.06 -23.85 27.10
CA ALA A 56 -0.68 -23.65 27.53
C ALA A 56 -0.39 -22.25 28.14
N TYR A 57 -1.31 -21.28 28.03
CA TYR A 57 -1.16 -19.95 28.61
C TYR A 57 -1.80 -19.78 30.00
N SER A 58 -2.58 -20.76 30.49
CA SER A 58 -3.17 -20.69 31.83
C SER A 58 -2.11 -20.65 32.94
N ASN A 59 -2.40 -19.94 34.03
CA ASN A 59 -1.47 -19.65 35.13
C ASN A 59 -0.13 -19.07 34.65
N LYS A 60 -0.17 -18.02 33.82
CA LYS A 60 1.02 -17.28 33.35
C LYS A 60 0.87 -15.78 33.55
N VAL A 61 2.00 -15.09 33.66
CA VAL A 61 2.09 -13.65 33.40
C VAL A 61 2.57 -13.48 31.97
N VAL A 62 1.75 -12.84 31.13
CA VAL A 62 2.03 -12.61 29.71
C VAL A 62 2.20 -11.12 29.49
N ILE A 63 3.38 -10.72 29.00
CA ILE A 63 3.68 -9.34 28.63
C ILE A 63 3.80 -9.27 27.11
N MET A 64 3.09 -8.33 26.48
CA MET A 64 3.04 -8.19 25.03
C MET A 64 3.33 -6.74 24.60
N ASP A 65 4.41 -6.55 23.84
CA ASP A 65 4.66 -5.30 23.13
C ASP A 65 3.91 -5.26 21.79
N GLU A 66 3.46 -4.07 21.40
CA GLU A 66 2.56 -3.80 20.27
C GLU A 66 1.35 -4.76 20.23
N VAL A 67 0.64 -4.88 21.36
CA VAL A 67 -0.49 -5.82 21.59
C VAL A 67 -1.61 -5.70 20.52
N HIS A 68 -1.70 -4.55 19.85
CA HIS A 68 -2.56 -4.33 18.68
C HIS A 68 -2.33 -5.34 17.53
N ASN A 69 -1.18 -6.03 17.50
CA ASN A 69 -0.92 -7.11 16.55
C ASN A 69 -1.94 -8.25 16.66
N LEU A 70 -2.56 -8.47 17.82
CA LEU A 70 -3.59 -9.50 18.01
C LEU A 70 -4.82 -9.26 17.11
N VAL A 71 -5.21 -8.00 16.89
CA VAL A 71 -6.40 -7.64 16.09
C VAL A 71 -6.11 -7.44 14.60
N ARG A 72 -4.85 -7.62 14.15
CA ARG A 72 -4.49 -7.52 12.72
C ARG A 72 -5.04 -8.71 11.92
N LEU A 73 -6.12 -8.48 11.17
CA LEU A 73 -6.71 -9.47 10.27
C LEU A 73 -5.83 -9.80 9.04
N GLN A 74 -5.12 -8.80 8.51
CA GLN A 74 -4.29 -8.94 7.29
C GLN A 74 -2.81 -9.08 7.63
N THR A 75 -2.37 -10.28 8.01
CA THR A 75 -0.95 -10.60 8.17
C THR A 75 -0.63 -11.97 7.57
N GLN A 76 0.65 -12.21 7.25
CA GLN A 76 1.15 -13.53 6.86
C GLN A 76 1.11 -14.58 7.99
N TYR A 77 0.77 -14.16 9.22
CA TYR A 77 0.68 -14.99 10.42
C TYR A 77 -0.75 -15.05 10.98
N GLY A 78 -1.75 -14.89 10.11
CA GLY A 78 -3.16 -14.81 10.50
C GLY A 78 -3.65 -16.02 11.31
N GLU A 79 -3.17 -17.23 10.98
CA GLU A 79 -3.51 -18.47 11.69
C GLU A 79 -2.89 -18.51 13.09
N GLN A 80 -1.60 -18.17 13.22
CA GLN A 80 -0.92 -18.11 14.52
C GLN A 80 -1.53 -17.02 15.41
N LEU A 81 -1.85 -15.85 14.86
CA LEU A 81 -2.53 -14.77 15.59
C LEU A 81 -3.99 -15.13 15.94
N ALA A 82 -4.69 -15.90 15.11
CA ALA A 82 -6.02 -16.44 15.47
C ALA A 82 -5.91 -17.43 16.64
N LYS A 83 -4.99 -18.40 16.57
CA LYS A 83 -4.76 -19.36 17.65
C LYS A 83 -4.31 -18.67 18.95
N LEU A 84 -3.39 -17.70 18.87
CA LEU A 84 -2.94 -16.92 20.03
C LEU A 84 -4.08 -16.13 20.66
N ARG A 85 -4.95 -15.49 19.86
CA ARG A 85 -6.16 -14.83 20.35
C ARG A 85 -7.05 -15.79 21.14
N THR A 86 -7.39 -16.94 20.56
CA THR A 86 -8.22 -17.96 21.21
C THR A 86 -7.60 -18.45 22.50
N LEU A 87 -6.28 -18.71 22.52
CA LEU A 87 -5.58 -19.15 23.71
C LEU A 87 -5.59 -18.08 24.81
N LEU A 88 -5.22 -16.83 24.51
CA LEU A 88 -5.25 -15.74 25.49
C LEU A 88 -6.68 -15.50 26.00
N SER A 89 -7.69 -15.54 25.13
CA SER A 89 -9.09 -15.31 25.51
C SER A 89 -9.73 -16.47 26.28
N THR A 90 -9.10 -17.65 26.32
CA THR A 90 -9.60 -18.83 27.07
C THR A 90 -8.67 -19.24 28.21
N ALA A 91 -7.62 -18.47 28.48
CA ALA A 91 -6.65 -18.79 29.52
C ALA A 91 -7.21 -18.46 30.90
N THR A 92 -7.00 -19.37 31.86
CA THR A 92 -7.44 -19.20 33.26
C THR A 92 -6.25 -18.82 34.13
N GLY A 93 -6.49 -18.11 35.25
CA GLY A 93 -5.42 -17.68 36.17
C GLY A 93 -4.30 -16.84 35.52
N THR A 94 -4.58 -16.18 34.39
CA THR A 94 -3.57 -15.50 33.56
C THR A 94 -3.61 -14.00 33.77
N VAL A 95 -2.44 -13.38 33.93
CA VAL A 95 -2.29 -11.92 33.96
C VAL A 95 -1.70 -11.49 32.61
N LEU A 96 -2.47 -10.70 31.85
CA LEU A 96 -2.04 -10.19 30.54
C LEU A 96 -1.82 -8.68 30.58
N ALA A 97 -0.58 -8.24 30.36
CA ALA A 97 -0.21 -6.84 30.20
C ALA A 97 0.15 -6.57 28.73
N GLY A 98 -0.63 -5.72 28.08
CA GLY A 98 -0.46 -5.37 26.66
C GLY A 98 -0.10 -3.90 26.48
N PHE A 99 1.04 -3.63 25.86
CA PHE A 99 1.52 -2.29 25.52
C PHE A 99 1.26 -1.99 24.04
N THR A 100 0.76 -0.79 23.72
CA THR A 100 0.57 -0.33 22.33
C THR A 100 0.38 1.18 22.29
N GLY A 101 1.02 1.85 21.33
CA GLY A 101 0.73 3.27 21.03
C GLY A 101 -0.57 3.46 20.23
N THR A 102 -1.08 2.41 19.61
CA THR A 102 -2.27 2.43 18.74
C THR A 102 -3.12 1.18 18.95
N PRO A 103 -4.09 1.19 19.89
CA PRO A 103 -4.94 0.02 20.16
C PRO A 103 -5.95 -0.27 19.05
N ILE A 104 -6.21 0.71 18.16
CA ILE A 104 -7.04 0.60 16.95
C ILE A 104 -6.14 0.84 15.73
N LEU A 105 -6.38 0.15 14.62
CA LEU A 105 -5.57 0.22 13.41
C LEU A 105 -6.33 0.77 12.20
N ASN A 106 -7.43 0.11 11.85
CA ASN A 106 -8.17 0.32 10.60
C ASN A 106 -9.68 0.38 10.81
N GLN A 107 -10.23 -0.34 11.79
CA GLN A 107 -11.67 -0.47 12.02
C GLN A 107 -12.03 -0.17 13.48
N ALA A 108 -13.10 0.60 13.71
CA ALA A 108 -13.55 0.97 15.05
C ALA A 108 -13.74 -0.23 16.00
N CYS A 109 -14.19 -1.38 15.48
CA CYS A 109 -14.41 -2.61 16.25
C CYS A 109 -13.13 -3.30 16.74
N GLU A 110 -11.95 -3.02 16.17
CA GLU A 110 -10.67 -3.63 16.59
C GLU A 110 -10.36 -3.31 18.06
N GLY A 111 -10.73 -2.11 18.56
CA GLY A 111 -10.57 -1.74 19.96
C GLY A 111 -11.38 -2.64 20.90
N ARG A 112 -12.64 -2.93 20.54
CA ARG A 112 -13.48 -3.86 21.31
C ARG A 112 -12.94 -5.28 21.25
N GLN A 113 -12.55 -5.75 20.06
CA GLN A 113 -11.96 -7.07 19.88
C GLN A 113 -10.71 -7.23 20.76
N LEU A 114 -9.86 -6.20 20.85
CA LEU A 114 -8.67 -6.21 21.70
C LEU A 114 -9.03 -6.36 23.18
N LEU A 115 -10.06 -5.67 23.67
CA LEU A 115 -10.56 -5.87 25.03
C LEU A 115 -11.13 -7.28 25.26
N ASP A 116 -11.93 -7.80 24.34
CA ASP A 116 -12.51 -9.15 24.48
C ASP A 116 -11.42 -10.23 24.54
N ILE A 117 -10.31 -10.06 23.82
CA ILE A 117 -9.13 -10.93 23.91
C ILE A 117 -8.45 -10.79 25.28
N ILE A 118 -8.30 -9.57 25.80
CA ILE A 118 -7.63 -9.30 27.08
C ILE A 118 -8.48 -9.74 28.29
N LYS A 119 -9.82 -9.66 28.20
CA LYS A 119 -10.75 -9.97 29.30
C LYS A 119 -11.20 -11.43 29.35
N GLY A 120 -11.02 -12.17 28.25
CA GLY A 120 -11.39 -13.58 28.16
C GLY A 120 -12.83 -13.79 27.71
N GLY A 121 -13.26 -13.09 26.66
CA GLY A 121 -14.61 -13.19 26.08
C GLY A 121 -15.60 -12.12 26.55
N ALA A 122 -16.69 -11.98 25.82
CA ALA A 122 -17.76 -11.03 26.13
C ALA A 122 -18.55 -11.50 27.38
N GLY A 123 -18.77 -10.60 28.35
CA GLY A 123 -19.55 -10.85 29.56
C GLY A 123 -18.80 -10.57 30.86
N ARG A 124 -17.47 -10.48 30.83
CA ARG A 124 -16.68 -9.87 31.91
C ARG A 124 -16.62 -8.36 31.68
N GLY A 125 -16.79 -7.56 32.73
CA GLY A 125 -16.92 -6.10 32.64
C GLY A 125 -15.73 -5.42 31.95
N ASP A 126 -15.99 -4.26 31.33
CA ASP A 126 -15.03 -3.57 30.46
C ASP A 126 -13.77 -3.04 31.20
N GLY A 127 -13.79 -2.97 32.54
CA GLY A 127 -12.71 -2.43 33.35
C GLY A 127 -11.39 -3.22 33.27
N GLY A 128 -10.27 -2.49 33.21
CA GLY A 128 -8.92 -3.02 33.37
C GLY A 128 -8.05 -2.88 32.12
N PHE A 129 -8.15 -1.74 31.44
CA PHE A 129 -7.22 -1.19 30.46
C PHE A 129 -6.74 0.15 31.01
N LEU A 130 -5.44 0.30 31.29
CA LEU A 130 -4.88 1.57 31.72
C LEU A 130 -4.38 2.35 30.50
N SER A 131 -5.15 3.34 30.03
CA SER A 131 -4.62 4.30 29.06
C SER A 131 -3.78 5.33 29.81
N SER A 132 -2.46 5.31 29.60
CA SER A 132 -1.55 6.23 30.31
C SER A 132 -1.79 7.70 29.95
N PHE A 133 -2.17 7.99 28.70
CA PHE A 133 -2.36 9.37 28.21
C PHE A 133 -3.55 9.46 27.22
N PRO A 134 -4.71 10.01 27.62
CA PRO A 134 -5.81 10.30 26.69
C PRO A 134 -5.44 11.45 25.73
N MET A 135 -4.64 12.40 26.21
CA MET A 135 -3.98 13.46 25.44
C MET A 135 -2.50 13.48 25.82
N ARG A 136 -1.62 13.91 24.89
CA ARG A 136 -0.20 14.13 25.20
C ARG A 136 -0.08 15.33 26.15
N PRO A 137 0.49 15.19 27.37
CA PRO A 137 0.65 16.32 28.28
C PRO A 137 1.61 17.38 27.71
N VAL A 138 1.28 18.65 27.96
CA VAL A 138 2.17 19.80 27.69
C VAL A 138 3.44 19.66 28.54
N GLY A 139 4.58 20.11 28.03
CA GLY A 139 5.90 19.97 28.69
C GLY A 139 6.52 18.56 28.61
N LEU A 140 5.73 17.50 28.50
CA LEU A 140 6.24 16.13 28.29
C LEU A 140 6.43 15.78 26.81
N PHE A 141 5.59 16.33 25.93
CA PHE A 141 5.65 16.12 24.48
C PHE A 141 5.70 17.47 23.77
N PRO A 142 6.35 17.56 22.60
CA PRO A 142 6.35 18.79 21.82
C PRO A 142 4.95 19.12 21.29
N ALA A 143 4.66 20.41 21.14
CA ALA A 143 3.40 20.91 20.61
C ALA A 143 3.22 20.48 19.13
N SER A 144 2.11 19.82 18.79
CA SER A 144 1.86 19.43 17.40
C SER A 144 1.15 20.53 16.61
N LEU A 145 1.72 20.93 15.47
CA LEU A 145 1.08 21.83 14.51
C LEU A 145 0.81 21.14 13.17
N PRO A 146 -0.37 21.34 12.55
CA PRO A 146 -1.53 22.03 13.10
C PRO A 146 -2.17 21.22 14.25
N ARG A 147 -2.62 21.94 15.30
CA ARG A 147 -3.23 21.33 16.50
C ARG A 147 -4.32 20.32 16.11
N GLY A 148 -4.25 19.14 16.72
CA GLY A 148 -5.13 18.01 16.41
C GLY A 148 -4.55 16.98 15.44
N VAL A 149 -3.40 17.23 14.79
CA VAL A 149 -2.67 16.16 14.09
C VAL A 149 -1.74 15.43 15.09
N PRO A 150 -1.64 14.10 15.08
CA PRO A 150 -2.39 13.13 14.28
C PRO A 150 -3.68 12.60 14.94
N ASP A 151 -3.99 13.00 16.18
CA ASP A 151 -4.95 12.28 17.05
C ASP A 151 -6.43 12.70 16.89
N GLY A 152 -6.67 13.81 16.20
CA GLY A 152 -8.00 14.42 16.02
C GLY A 152 -8.64 14.12 14.65
N ILE A 153 -9.93 14.42 14.54
CA ILE A 153 -10.69 14.25 13.30
C ILE A 153 -10.19 15.22 12.23
N LEU A 154 -9.91 14.72 11.02
CA LEU A 154 -9.42 15.52 9.89
C LEU A 154 -10.55 16.37 9.26
N SER A 155 -10.96 17.40 9.98
CA SER A 155 -11.96 18.38 9.55
C SER A 155 -11.53 19.12 8.27
N PRO A 156 -12.46 19.74 7.51
CA PRO A 156 -12.09 20.55 6.35
C PRO A 156 -11.10 21.69 6.68
N ASN A 157 -11.17 22.25 7.89
CA ASN A 157 -10.26 23.30 8.33
C ASN A 157 -8.88 22.74 8.69
N LEU A 158 -8.83 21.61 9.40
CA LEU A 158 -7.56 20.95 9.73
C LEU A 158 -6.83 20.49 8.46
N ARG A 159 -7.55 19.88 7.51
CA ARG A 159 -6.99 19.48 6.21
C ARG A 159 -6.43 20.65 5.41
N ARG A 160 -7.04 21.84 5.45
CA ARG A 160 -6.52 23.04 4.76
C ARG A 160 -5.17 23.51 5.31
N ARG A 161 -4.87 23.25 6.59
CA ARG A 161 -3.58 23.59 7.23
C ARG A 161 -2.55 22.45 7.16
N PHE A 162 -3.04 21.22 7.15
CA PHE A 162 -2.23 20.00 7.18
C PHE A 162 -1.75 19.55 5.79
N VAL A 163 -2.51 19.88 4.72
CA VAL A 163 -2.27 19.34 3.37
C VAL A 163 -1.69 20.38 2.44
N GLN A 164 -0.49 20.13 1.92
CA GLN A 164 0.07 20.85 0.78
C GLN A 164 -0.28 20.13 -0.53
N LYS A 165 -0.90 20.85 -1.46
CA LYS A 165 -1.34 20.31 -2.76
C LYS A 165 -0.32 20.59 -3.86
N VAL A 166 0.14 19.53 -4.52
CA VAL A 166 1.03 19.62 -5.69
C VAL A 166 0.23 19.27 -6.94
N THR A 167 0.20 20.15 -7.94
CA THR A 167 -0.51 19.85 -9.19
C THR A 167 0.33 18.89 -10.06
N LEU A 168 -0.26 17.78 -10.49
CA LEU A 168 0.34 16.93 -11.52
C LEU A 168 0.22 17.59 -12.88
N THR A 169 1.36 17.86 -13.52
CA THR A 169 1.46 18.41 -14.88
C THR A 169 2.35 17.51 -15.74
N GLY A 170 2.45 17.81 -17.04
CA GLY A 170 3.48 17.28 -17.93
C GLY A 170 3.56 15.74 -17.98
N GLU A 171 4.78 15.20 -17.96
CA GLU A 171 4.98 13.74 -18.02
C GLU A 171 4.31 12.99 -16.83
N PRO A 172 4.44 13.41 -15.56
CA PRO A 172 3.74 12.80 -14.42
C PRO A 172 2.24 12.65 -14.67
N LEU A 173 1.56 13.70 -15.14
CA LEU A 173 0.13 13.65 -15.44
C LEU A 173 -0.19 12.66 -16.57
N LYS A 174 0.56 12.73 -17.69
CA LYS A 174 0.42 11.82 -18.83
C LYS A 174 0.66 10.35 -18.44
N ARG A 175 1.66 10.09 -17.58
CA ARG A 175 2.00 8.74 -17.09
C ARG A 175 0.98 8.23 -16.09
N TYR A 176 0.54 9.07 -15.15
CA TYR A 176 -0.52 8.76 -14.18
C TYR A 176 -1.81 8.35 -14.89
N ASP A 177 -2.33 9.18 -15.81
CA ASP A 177 -3.56 8.87 -16.53
C ASP A 177 -3.40 7.64 -17.45
N ALA A 178 -2.27 7.49 -18.15
CA ALA A 178 -2.01 6.31 -18.98
C ALA A 178 -1.88 4.99 -18.19
N LYS A 179 -1.61 5.06 -16.87
CA LYS A 179 -1.60 3.91 -15.95
C LYS A 179 -2.98 3.69 -15.34
N ARG A 180 -3.69 4.77 -15.01
CA ARG A 180 -5.08 4.76 -14.56
C ARG A 180 -6.00 4.14 -15.60
N ALA A 181 -5.86 4.52 -16.86
CA ALA A 181 -6.56 3.96 -18.02
C ALA A 181 -6.25 2.47 -18.31
N LYS A 182 -5.39 1.83 -17.52
CA LYS A 182 -5.12 0.38 -17.55
C LYS A 182 -5.69 -0.35 -16.31
N GLY A 183 -6.56 0.28 -15.53
CA GLY A 183 -7.13 -0.30 -14.32
C GLY A 183 -6.12 -0.61 -13.23
N LEU A 184 -5.01 0.13 -13.14
CA LEU A 184 -4.08 -0.04 -12.00
C LEU A 184 -4.78 0.40 -10.70
N PRO A 185 -4.66 -0.37 -9.61
CA PRO A 185 -5.33 -0.05 -8.35
C PRO A 185 -4.73 1.21 -7.70
N ASP A 186 -5.53 1.95 -6.95
CA ASP A 186 -5.17 3.27 -6.40
C ASP A 186 -3.89 3.22 -5.53
N ARG A 187 -3.65 2.12 -4.80
CA ARG A 187 -2.39 1.87 -4.08
C ARG A 187 -1.15 1.91 -4.98
N ARG A 188 -1.24 1.46 -6.24
CA ARG A 188 -0.17 1.54 -7.24
C ARG A 188 -0.17 2.87 -7.98
N LEU A 189 -1.34 3.48 -8.22
CA LEU A 189 -1.42 4.81 -8.83
C LEU A 189 -0.76 5.90 -7.97
N ARG A 190 -0.83 5.79 -6.63
CA ARG A 190 -0.08 6.68 -5.72
C ARG A 190 1.43 6.69 -5.94
N ALA A 191 2.05 5.62 -6.46
CA ALA A 191 3.46 5.68 -6.84
C ALA A 191 3.69 6.66 -8.01
N TYR A 192 2.77 6.69 -8.97
CA TYR A 192 2.80 7.63 -10.11
C TYR A 192 2.37 9.06 -9.74
N CYS A 193 1.80 9.28 -8.55
CA CYS A 193 1.60 10.61 -7.96
C CYS A 193 2.91 11.23 -7.44
N ASN A 194 3.91 10.41 -7.08
CA ASN A 194 5.20 10.89 -6.62
C ASN A 194 6.22 11.02 -7.78
N LEU A 195 6.19 10.07 -8.74
CA LEU A 195 7.22 9.92 -9.77
C LEU A 195 6.64 9.44 -11.11
N CYS A 196 7.03 10.04 -12.24
CA CYS A 196 6.50 9.68 -13.57
C CYS A 196 6.86 8.25 -14.06
N VAL A 197 7.87 7.62 -13.45
CA VAL A 197 8.35 6.27 -13.74
C VAL A 197 8.04 5.29 -12.60
N HIS A 198 8.04 3.99 -12.91
CA HIS A 198 7.95 2.96 -11.87
C HIS A 198 9.25 2.91 -11.06
N PHE A 199 9.19 2.72 -9.74
CA PHE A 199 10.38 2.71 -8.87
C PHE A 199 11.45 1.70 -9.30
N GLY A 200 11.05 0.53 -9.81
CA GLY A 200 11.99 -0.48 -10.33
C GLY A 200 12.72 -0.10 -11.63
N SER A 201 12.37 1.04 -12.25
CA SER A 201 13.07 1.61 -13.41
C SER A 201 13.99 2.78 -13.03
N LEU A 202 14.08 3.11 -11.73
CA LEU A 202 14.93 4.15 -11.17
C LEU A 202 16.29 3.54 -10.76
N HIS A 203 17.14 3.28 -11.74
CA HIS A 203 18.49 2.74 -11.59
C HIS A 203 19.46 3.41 -12.58
N GLU A 204 20.76 3.11 -12.47
CA GLU A 204 21.84 3.71 -13.29
C GLU A 204 22.16 2.95 -14.59
N GLY A 205 21.79 1.67 -14.70
CA GLY A 205 22.06 0.88 -15.91
C GLY A 205 21.45 1.48 -17.19
N LYS A 206 21.87 0.99 -18.37
CA LYS A 206 21.58 1.54 -19.71
C LYS A 206 20.13 1.97 -20.00
N ASN A 207 19.13 1.29 -19.44
CA ASN A 207 17.70 1.60 -19.61
C ASN A 207 17.10 2.37 -18.40
N GLY A 208 17.96 2.86 -17.53
CA GLY A 208 17.67 3.46 -16.25
C GLY A 208 17.21 4.90 -16.38
N SER A 209 16.15 5.24 -15.66
CA SER A 209 15.57 6.57 -15.69
C SER A 209 16.16 7.52 -14.64
N LYS A 210 17.10 7.06 -13.80
CA LYS A 210 17.62 7.79 -12.64
C LYS A 210 18.24 9.14 -13.00
N ALA A 211 19.27 9.15 -13.86
CA ALA A 211 19.93 10.39 -14.27
C ALA A 211 18.94 11.41 -14.88
N ARG A 212 18.01 10.93 -15.74
CA ARG A 212 16.96 11.76 -16.35
C ARG A 212 15.98 12.34 -15.32
N VAL A 213 15.60 11.56 -14.31
CA VAL A 213 14.70 12.00 -13.23
C VAL A 213 15.39 13.04 -12.36
N LEU A 214 16.66 12.84 -11.99
CA LEU A 214 17.41 13.77 -11.14
C LEU A 214 17.72 15.09 -11.87
N ALA A 215 18.10 15.03 -13.15
CA ALA A 215 18.39 16.20 -13.97
C ALA A 215 17.16 17.09 -14.24
N ASN A 216 15.93 16.58 -14.09
CA ASN A 216 14.71 17.37 -14.21
C ASN A 216 13.64 16.87 -13.23
N MET A 217 13.93 17.00 -11.94
CA MET A 217 13.09 16.44 -10.88
C MET A 217 11.77 17.17 -10.71
N SER A 218 11.70 18.47 -10.99
CA SER A 218 10.46 19.25 -10.99
C SER A 218 9.47 18.74 -12.06
N ALA A 219 9.93 18.47 -13.28
CA ALA A 219 9.07 17.91 -14.32
C ALA A 219 8.83 16.41 -14.18
N CYS A 220 9.75 15.62 -13.61
CA CYS A 220 9.61 14.16 -13.51
C CYS A 220 8.94 13.68 -12.21
N ALA A 221 9.04 14.45 -11.13
CA ALA A 221 8.60 14.09 -9.78
C ALA A 221 8.18 15.34 -8.98
N PRO A 222 7.21 16.15 -9.47
CA PRO A 222 6.90 17.47 -8.93
C PRO A 222 6.60 17.47 -7.44
N LYS A 223 6.00 16.38 -6.93
CA LYS A 223 5.72 16.22 -5.50
C LYS A 223 6.98 15.97 -4.66
N LEU A 224 7.92 15.18 -5.16
CA LEU A 224 9.19 14.95 -4.47
C LEU A 224 10.09 16.18 -4.54
N PHE A 225 10.07 16.89 -5.67
CA PHE A 225 10.72 18.20 -5.82
C PHE A 225 10.17 19.23 -4.83
N ALA A 226 8.85 19.36 -4.70
CA ALA A 226 8.24 20.27 -3.74
C ALA A 226 8.59 19.94 -2.28
N ILE A 227 8.67 18.65 -1.92
CA ILE A 227 9.17 18.21 -0.59
C ILE A 227 10.65 18.58 -0.38
N ALA A 228 11.48 18.47 -1.42
CA ALA A 228 12.90 18.82 -1.31
C ALA A 228 13.10 20.34 -1.20
N ALA A 229 12.43 21.13 -2.03
CA ALA A 229 12.46 22.60 -1.97
C ALA A 229 12.00 23.12 -0.60
N ASP A 230 10.90 22.57 -0.07
CA ASP A 230 10.41 22.87 1.28
C ASP A 230 11.47 22.61 2.37
N VAL A 231 12.26 21.52 2.27
CA VAL A 231 13.35 21.18 3.21
C VAL A 231 14.58 22.08 3.07
N VAL A 232 14.78 22.67 1.89
CA VAL A 232 15.85 23.64 1.62
C VAL A 232 15.48 25.03 2.15
N GLU A 233 14.25 25.48 1.87
CA GLU A 233 13.69 26.79 2.24
C GLU A 233 13.65 27.02 3.75
N HIS A 234 13.42 25.94 4.50
CA HIS A 234 13.21 25.96 5.95
C HIS A 234 14.47 25.47 6.68
N PRO A 235 15.08 26.26 7.58
CA PRO A 235 16.30 25.86 8.29
C PRO A 235 16.07 24.77 9.35
N GLU A 236 14.82 24.53 9.77
CA GLU A 236 14.49 23.60 10.84
C GLU A 236 14.71 22.13 10.45
N LYS A 237 15.14 21.33 11.43
CA LYS A 237 15.38 19.89 11.28
C LYS A 237 14.12 19.14 10.86
N ALA A 238 14.20 18.43 9.73
CA ALA A 238 13.09 17.80 9.03
C ALA A 238 13.26 16.28 8.85
N LEU A 239 12.24 15.52 9.26
CA LEU A 239 12.06 14.11 8.97
C LEU A 239 11.11 13.92 7.78
N VAL A 240 11.59 13.32 6.70
CA VAL A 240 10.79 13.02 5.52
C VAL A 240 10.39 11.53 5.49
N LEU A 241 9.09 11.27 5.61
CA LEU A 241 8.52 9.92 5.74
C LEU A 241 8.00 9.40 4.40
N ILE A 242 8.80 8.62 3.68
CA ILE A 242 8.52 8.17 2.30
C ILE A 242 8.73 6.65 2.12
N ASN A 243 7.85 6.02 1.34
CA ASN A 243 7.98 4.59 1.04
C ASN A 243 9.16 4.31 0.08
N ARG A 244 9.95 3.25 0.33
CA ARG A 244 11.04 2.79 -0.57
C ARG A 244 10.56 2.72 -2.03
N SER A 245 9.39 2.11 -2.26
CA SER A 245 8.73 1.95 -3.57
C SER A 245 8.04 3.22 -4.13
N SER A 246 8.20 4.37 -3.47
CA SER A 246 7.56 5.65 -3.82
C SER A 246 8.54 6.76 -4.18
N GLY A 247 9.81 6.42 -4.42
CA GLY A 247 10.83 7.38 -4.87
C GLY A 247 11.82 7.83 -3.78
N LEU A 248 11.96 7.09 -2.67
CA LEU A 248 12.94 7.39 -1.60
C LEU A 248 14.35 7.68 -2.15
N MET A 249 14.86 6.85 -3.08
CA MET A 249 16.20 7.04 -3.66
C MET A 249 16.33 8.35 -4.43
N ALA A 250 15.37 8.67 -5.30
CA ALA A 250 15.38 9.94 -6.05
C ALA A 250 15.34 11.14 -5.10
N LEU A 251 14.53 11.05 -4.02
CA LEU A 251 14.42 12.12 -3.04
C LEU A 251 15.69 12.28 -2.20
N LEU A 252 16.28 11.20 -1.70
CA LEU A 252 17.52 11.23 -0.92
C LEU A 252 18.68 11.82 -1.72
N GLU A 253 18.83 11.43 -2.99
CA GLU A 253 19.93 11.90 -3.82
C GLU A 253 19.76 13.36 -4.26
N HIS A 254 18.54 13.77 -4.59
CA HIS A 254 18.25 15.17 -4.88
C HIS A 254 18.42 16.05 -3.63
N LEU A 255 17.93 15.59 -2.47
CA LEU A 255 18.18 16.27 -1.19
C LEU A 255 19.67 16.38 -0.89
N ARG A 256 20.49 15.35 -1.17
CA ARG A 256 21.95 15.42 -1.00
C ARG A 256 22.60 16.45 -1.92
N ALA A 257 22.20 16.51 -3.18
CA ALA A 257 22.69 17.52 -4.13
C ALA A 257 22.36 18.95 -3.67
N GLN A 258 21.13 19.17 -3.18
CA GLN A 258 20.72 20.45 -2.59
C GLN A 258 21.42 20.73 -1.25
N ALA A 259 21.70 19.69 -0.45
CA ALA A 259 22.40 19.83 0.83
C ALA A 259 23.84 20.34 0.63
N SER A 260 24.54 19.88 -0.40
CA SER A 260 25.85 20.43 -0.80
C SER A 260 25.80 21.85 -1.35
N GLU A 261 24.68 22.29 -1.92
CA GLU A 261 24.48 23.67 -2.41
C GLU A 261 24.13 24.63 -1.27
N HIS A 262 23.42 24.15 -0.24
CA HIS A 262 22.87 24.96 0.86
C HIS A 262 23.55 24.70 2.22
N ASN A 263 24.75 24.11 2.23
CA ASN A 263 25.58 23.84 3.41
C ASN A 263 24.86 23.11 4.56
N PHE A 264 24.19 22.00 4.26
CA PHE A 264 23.67 21.07 5.28
C PHE A 264 23.96 19.60 4.93
N SER A 265 23.67 18.66 5.83
CA SER A 265 23.73 17.21 5.53
C SER A 265 22.36 16.53 5.63
N VAL A 266 22.22 15.39 4.96
CA VAL A 266 20.99 14.59 4.92
C VAL A 266 21.27 13.18 5.41
N ALA A 267 20.73 12.86 6.59
CA ALA A 267 20.92 11.58 7.25
C ALA A 267 20.19 10.42 6.57
N THR A 268 20.87 9.28 6.47
CA THR A 268 20.30 7.98 6.13
C THR A 268 19.71 7.27 7.35
N MET A 269 19.36 5.99 7.18
CA MET A 269 19.01 5.10 8.28
C MET A 269 20.22 4.68 9.13
N GLU A 270 21.43 4.67 8.57
CA GLU A 270 22.67 4.38 9.30
C GLU A 270 23.04 5.55 10.24
N GLU A 271 22.90 6.78 9.75
CA GLU A 271 23.25 8.03 10.45
C GLU A 271 22.18 8.48 11.48
N LEU A 272 21.17 7.64 11.74
CA LEU A 272 20.03 7.99 12.61
C LEU A 272 20.44 8.28 14.07
N ALA A 273 21.51 7.65 14.57
CA ALA A 273 22.02 7.93 15.90
C ALA A 273 22.61 9.37 15.98
N GLU A 274 23.43 9.75 14.99
CA GLU A 274 23.99 11.10 14.90
C GLU A 274 22.90 12.15 14.65
N PHE A 275 21.91 11.83 13.81
CA PHE A 275 20.76 12.69 13.58
C PHE A 275 19.99 13.00 14.87
N ASN A 276 19.85 12.02 15.77
CA ASN A 276 19.20 12.17 17.08
C ASN A 276 20.15 12.64 18.20
N SER A 277 21.42 12.92 17.91
CA SER A 277 22.39 13.32 18.94
C SER A 277 22.05 14.71 19.55
N PRO A 278 22.43 14.96 20.81
CA PRO A 278 22.31 16.29 21.44
C PRO A 278 23.08 17.40 20.70
N GLY A 279 24.11 17.06 19.92
CA GLY A 279 24.84 17.99 19.05
C GLY A 279 24.17 18.31 17.72
N ASN A 280 22.96 17.79 17.48
CA ASN A 280 22.17 18.03 16.26
C ASN A 280 20.71 18.38 16.60
N LEU A 281 20.44 19.13 17.67
CA LEU A 281 19.06 19.42 18.11
C LEU A 281 18.27 20.22 17.08
N ARG A 282 18.84 21.31 16.54
CA ARG A 282 18.22 22.21 15.55
C ARG A 282 18.45 21.78 14.09
N GLY A 283 19.32 20.79 13.86
CA GLY A 283 19.70 20.30 12.52
C GLY A 283 21.03 20.85 12.01
N GLU A 284 21.89 21.26 12.96
CA GLU A 284 23.19 21.90 12.78
C GLU A 284 24.15 21.07 11.90
N ARG A 285 24.12 19.75 12.05
CA ARG A 285 24.89 18.81 11.21
C ARG A 285 24.01 18.18 10.13
N PHE A 286 22.86 17.65 10.53
CA PHE A 286 21.88 17.00 9.65
C PHE A 286 20.52 17.70 9.76
N ARG A 287 20.21 18.55 8.77
CA ARG A 287 18.90 19.21 8.65
C ARG A 287 17.83 18.22 8.17
N GLY A 288 18.14 17.36 7.21
CA GLY A 288 17.20 16.38 6.67
C GLY A 288 17.47 14.95 7.15
N ALA A 289 16.43 14.15 7.36
CA ALA A 289 16.50 12.68 7.38
C ALA A 289 15.44 12.09 6.47
N THR A 290 15.81 11.14 5.59
CA THR A 290 14.83 10.43 4.75
C THR A 290 14.60 9.02 5.28
N ARG A 291 13.33 8.63 5.42
CA ARG A 291 13.00 7.41 6.15
C ARG A 291 11.84 6.63 5.54
N HIS A 292 12.04 5.32 5.42
CA HIS A 292 10.96 4.36 5.21
C HIS A 292 10.23 4.03 6.52
N ASN A 293 8.96 3.61 6.45
CA ASN A 293 8.09 3.21 7.56
C ASN A 293 8.64 2.00 8.34
N CYS A 294 9.72 2.21 9.10
CA CYS A 294 10.42 1.25 9.93
C CYS A 294 10.11 1.52 11.41
N PRO A 295 9.81 0.50 12.24
CA PRO A 295 9.21 0.68 13.57
C PRO A 295 10.07 1.33 14.69
N LYS A 296 11.41 1.42 14.60
CA LYS A 296 12.32 1.86 15.70
C LYS A 296 13.01 3.23 15.41
N CYS A 297 12.84 4.34 16.16
CA CYS A 297 13.04 5.71 15.56
C CYS A 297 13.90 6.84 16.18
N GLY A 298 13.85 7.18 17.48
CA GLY A 298 14.23 8.55 17.93
C GLY A 298 13.14 9.62 17.65
N ALA A 299 13.37 10.91 17.99
CA ALA A 299 12.39 12.02 18.00
C ALA A 299 12.84 13.23 17.13
N HIS A 300 11.91 14.05 16.62
CA HIS A 300 12.20 14.93 15.47
C HIS A 300 11.41 16.25 15.46
N GLN A 301 12.09 17.39 15.21
CA GLN A 301 11.50 18.75 15.18
C GLN A 301 10.43 18.98 14.11
N THR A 302 10.63 18.54 12.86
CA THR A 302 9.61 18.73 11.81
C THR A 302 9.31 17.40 11.15
N SER A 303 8.04 17.08 10.89
CA SER A 303 7.66 15.82 10.20
C SER A 303 6.93 16.08 8.89
N ARG A 304 7.61 15.82 7.78
CA ARG A 304 7.13 16.07 6.42
C ARG A 304 6.70 14.74 5.84
N GLY A 305 5.39 14.49 5.96
CA GLY A 305 4.73 13.27 5.52
C GLY A 305 4.74 13.13 4.01
N GLY A 306 5.28 12.02 3.51
CA GLY A 306 5.25 11.64 2.11
C GLY A 306 3.88 11.10 1.66
N PRO A 307 3.80 10.00 0.90
CA PRO A 307 2.54 9.54 0.31
C PRO A 307 1.48 9.24 1.37
N ALA A 308 0.27 9.77 1.19
CA ALA A 308 -0.80 9.75 2.19
C ALA A 308 -1.00 8.37 2.81
N SER A 309 -0.85 8.29 4.14
CA SER A 309 -1.13 7.08 4.92
C SER A 309 -2.54 6.58 4.62
N ALA A 310 -2.67 5.28 4.34
CA ALA A 310 -3.95 4.71 3.93
C ALA A 310 -4.97 4.62 5.07
N THR A 311 -4.53 4.70 6.33
CA THR A 311 -5.37 4.54 7.52
C THR A 311 -4.96 5.53 8.63
N PRO A 312 -5.89 5.92 9.53
CA PRO A 312 -5.60 6.86 10.61
C PRO A 312 -4.49 6.39 11.54
N SER A 313 -4.47 5.12 11.92
CA SER A 313 -3.42 4.56 12.78
C SER A 313 -2.04 4.61 12.11
N ALA A 314 -1.95 4.38 10.80
CA ALA A 314 -0.69 4.55 10.08
C ALA A 314 -0.23 6.02 10.05
N LEU A 315 -1.13 7.01 10.07
CA LEU A 315 -0.76 8.42 10.29
C LEU A 315 -0.27 8.65 11.73
N VAL A 316 -1.01 8.19 12.74
CA VAL A 316 -0.64 8.33 14.17
C VAL A 316 0.72 7.70 14.46
N GLN A 317 0.97 6.48 13.99
CA GLN A 317 2.26 5.80 14.12
C GLN A 317 3.39 6.50 13.35
N SER A 318 3.09 7.19 12.26
CA SER A 318 4.10 7.89 11.46
C SER A 318 4.51 9.21 12.11
N VAL A 319 3.54 10.02 12.52
CA VAL A 319 3.76 11.32 13.15
C VAL A 319 4.21 11.17 14.61
N GLY A 320 3.72 10.18 15.34
CA GLY A 320 4.17 9.83 16.70
C GLY A 320 5.64 9.37 16.79
N ARG A 321 6.32 9.17 15.65
CA ARG A 321 7.79 8.99 15.63
C ARG A 321 8.52 10.31 15.84
N ALA A 322 7.98 11.42 15.36
CA ALA A 322 8.50 12.76 15.65
C ALA A 322 8.09 13.21 17.06
N ILE A 323 6.80 13.04 17.39
CA ILE A 323 6.20 13.48 18.66
C ILE A 323 6.40 12.42 19.76
N ARG A 324 7.61 12.35 20.32
CA ARG A 324 7.95 11.49 21.46
C ARG A 324 8.03 12.27 22.77
N MET A 325 7.76 11.57 23.86
CA MET A 325 7.97 12.06 25.22
C MET A 325 9.45 12.41 25.42
N TYR A 326 9.74 13.59 25.97
CA TYR A 326 11.08 14.19 26.12
C TYR A 326 11.91 14.28 24.83
N GLY A 327 11.31 14.06 23.65
CA GLY A 327 12.05 13.95 22.39
C GLY A 327 12.71 15.25 21.92
N HIS A 328 12.34 16.38 22.52
CA HIS A 328 12.82 17.73 22.22
C HIS A 328 13.45 18.39 23.45
N ARG A 329 13.72 17.61 24.50
CA ARG A 329 14.36 18.08 25.73
C ARG A 329 15.77 18.58 25.38
N GLY A 330 16.07 19.81 25.77
CA GLY A 330 17.29 20.54 25.38
C GLY A 330 17.03 21.71 24.43
N LEU A 331 15.83 21.80 23.84
CA LEU A 331 15.36 22.99 23.12
C LEU A 331 14.53 23.90 24.05
N PRO A 332 14.54 25.23 23.84
CA PRO A 332 13.58 26.16 24.45
C PRO A 332 12.13 25.73 24.20
N GLU A 333 11.20 26.01 25.12
CA GLU A 333 9.82 25.50 25.05
C GLU A 333 9.08 25.96 23.77
N GLU A 334 9.35 27.19 23.34
CA GLU A 334 8.87 27.77 22.08
C GLU A 334 9.35 27.00 20.83
N GLU A 335 10.54 26.39 20.89
CA GLU A 335 11.10 25.54 19.83
C GLU A 335 10.70 24.06 19.95
N GLN A 336 10.06 23.64 21.05
CA GLN A 336 9.52 22.28 21.22
C GLN A 336 8.20 22.10 20.47
N THR A 337 8.19 22.44 19.18
CA THR A 337 7.03 22.36 18.30
C THR A 337 7.31 21.43 17.12
N VAL A 338 6.39 20.51 16.82
CA VAL A 338 6.43 19.65 15.64
C VAL A 338 5.39 20.07 14.60
N THR A 339 5.86 20.72 13.55
CA THR A 339 5.03 20.98 12.36
C THR A 339 4.94 19.72 11.51
N THR A 340 3.71 19.33 11.17
CA THR A 340 3.38 18.15 10.37
C THR A 340 2.68 18.55 9.09
N THR A 341 3.32 18.27 7.95
CA THR A 341 2.83 18.59 6.61
C THR A 341 2.61 17.32 5.79
N LEU A 342 1.44 17.16 5.18
CA LEU A 342 1.14 16.05 4.27
C LEU A 342 1.07 16.54 2.82
N TRP A 343 1.95 16.01 1.99
CA TRP A 343 1.98 16.34 0.55
C TRP A 343 1.03 15.44 -0.25
N VAL A 344 0.14 16.05 -1.03
CA VAL A 344 -0.90 15.38 -1.82
C VAL A 344 -0.82 15.84 -3.27
N ALA A 345 -0.53 14.92 -4.19
CA ALA A 345 -0.61 15.23 -5.62
C ALA A 345 -2.09 15.35 -6.04
N GLY A 346 -2.46 16.40 -6.77
CA GLY A 346 -3.81 16.61 -7.29
C GLY A 346 -3.84 16.72 -8.82
N LEU A 347 -4.99 16.42 -9.43
CA LEU A 347 -5.19 16.71 -10.84
C LEU A 347 -5.37 18.23 -11.06
N PRO A 348 -4.90 18.81 -12.18
CA PRO A 348 -5.14 20.21 -12.50
C PRO A 348 -6.63 20.55 -12.44
N ARG A 349 -7.00 21.73 -11.90
CA ARG A 349 -8.41 22.13 -11.72
C ARG A 349 -9.25 21.96 -13.00
N TRP A 350 -8.68 22.29 -14.16
CA TRP A 350 -9.36 22.16 -15.46
C TRP A 350 -9.67 20.71 -15.85
N MET A 351 -8.96 19.72 -15.31
CA MET A 351 -9.12 18.28 -15.58
C MET A 351 -10.05 17.58 -14.55
N GLN A 352 -10.54 18.30 -13.54
CA GLN A 352 -11.40 17.75 -12.48
C GLN A 352 -12.88 17.56 -12.92
N SER A 353 -13.18 17.58 -14.22
CA SER A 353 -14.46 17.13 -14.78
C SER A 353 -14.27 15.88 -15.65
N PRO A 354 -15.24 14.95 -15.68
CA PRO A 354 -15.15 13.77 -16.55
C PRO A 354 -14.98 14.13 -18.03
N LEU A 355 -15.62 15.21 -18.50
CA LEU A 355 -15.46 15.75 -19.85
C LEU A 355 -14.01 16.17 -20.14
N ALA A 356 -13.34 16.85 -19.21
CA ALA A 356 -11.96 17.28 -19.38
C ALA A 356 -10.96 16.13 -19.27
N ALA A 357 -11.21 15.14 -18.40
CA ALA A 357 -10.43 13.92 -18.34
C ALA A 357 -10.56 13.10 -19.64
N TRP A 358 -11.76 13.04 -20.23
CA TRP A 358 -12.00 12.44 -21.55
C TRP A 358 -11.23 13.20 -22.65
N ALA A 359 -11.32 14.54 -22.66
CA ALA A 359 -10.61 15.38 -23.63
C ALA A 359 -9.09 15.26 -23.53
N PHE A 360 -8.53 15.08 -22.33
CA PHE A 360 -7.11 14.79 -22.12
C PHE A 360 -6.70 13.48 -22.82
N ARG A 361 -7.50 12.42 -22.65
CA ARG A 361 -7.24 11.12 -23.28
C ARG A 361 -7.36 11.11 -24.79
N ALA A 362 -8.27 11.91 -25.34
CA ALA A 362 -8.35 12.13 -26.77
C ALA A 362 -7.06 12.73 -27.38
N GLN A 363 -6.18 13.34 -26.58
CA GLN A 363 -4.90 13.92 -27.02
C GLN A 363 -3.66 13.04 -26.74
N ARG A 364 -3.83 11.80 -26.26
CA ARG A 364 -2.76 10.91 -25.74
C ARG A 364 -1.52 10.68 -26.62
N ARG A 365 -1.59 10.96 -27.93
CA ARG A 365 -0.47 10.82 -28.88
C ARG A 365 0.50 12.01 -28.91
N ARG A 366 0.17 13.15 -28.30
CA ARG A 366 1.03 14.34 -28.28
C ARG A 366 2.11 14.26 -27.19
N GLU A 367 3.12 15.12 -27.26
CA GLU A 367 4.03 15.36 -26.14
C GLU A 367 3.29 15.92 -24.91
N PRO A 368 3.80 15.78 -23.67
CA PRO A 368 3.02 16.04 -22.47
C PRO A 368 2.42 17.46 -22.39
N GLU A 369 3.20 18.47 -22.77
CA GLU A 369 2.79 19.89 -22.77
C GLU A 369 1.75 20.18 -23.86
N ASP A 370 1.96 19.63 -25.06
CA ASP A 370 1.00 19.66 -26.16
C ASP A 370 -0.30 18.89 -25.85
N MET A 371 -0.22 17.83 -25.05
CA MET A 371 -1.35 17.02 -24.63
C MET A 371 -2.24 17.82 -23.68
N GLU A 372 -1.67 18.49 -22.67
CA GLU A 372 -2.40 19.43 -21.82
C GLU A 372 -2.99 20.61 -22.62
N SER A 373 -2.16 21.27 -23.43
CA SER A 373 -2.59 22.45 -24.21
C SER A 373 -3.67 22.09 -25.23
N GLY A 374 -3.53 20.94 -25.89
CA GLY A 374 -4.54 20.37 -26.78
C GLY A 374 -5.83 19.99 -26.06
N ALA A 375 -5.73 19.42 -24.85
CA ALA A 375 -6.91 19.05 -24.06
C ALA A 375 -7.69 20.28 -23.60
N ARG A 376 -7.00 21.31 -23.08
CA ARG A 376 -7.62 22.59 -22.69
C ARG A 376 -8.30 23.27 -23.89
N ARG A 377 -7.68 23.25 -25.08
CA ARG A 377 -8.30 23.76 -26.33
C ARG A 377 -9.54 22.95 -26.72
N LEU A 378 -9.48 21.62 -26.66
CA LEU A 378 -10.63 20.75 -26.96
C LEU A 378 -11.79 20.99 -25.98
N VAL A 379 -11.54 21.08 -24.67
CA VAL A 379 -12.56 21.42 -23.66
C VAL A 379 -13.19 22.78 -23.95
N LYS A 380 -12.39 23.82 -24.24
CA LYS A 380 -12.93 25.15 -24.60
C LYS A 380 -13.84 25.10 -25.83
N ARG A 381 -13.46 24.34 -26.87
CA ARG A 381 -14.27 24.17 -28.09
C ARG A 381 -15.57 23.40 -27.82
N LEU A 382 -15.52 22.32 -27.03
CA LEU A 382 -16.72 21.57 -26.63
C LEU A 382 -17.69 22.47 -25.84
N LEU A 383 -17.19 23.23 -24.85
CA LEU A 383 -17.99 24.19 -24.09
C LEU A 383 -18.61 25.28 -24.99
N ALA A 384 -17.85 25.81 -25.95
CA ALA A 384 -18.34 26.79 -26.92
C ALA A 384 -19.43 26.22 -27.86
N ALA A 385 -19.38 24.92 -28.17
CA ALA A 385 -20.44 24.19 -28.88
C ALA A 385 -21.64 23.80 -27.99
N GLY A 386 -21.70 24.32 -26.76
CA GLY A 386 -22.75 24.06 -25.79
C GLY A 386 -22.72 22.65 -25.20
N LEU A 387 -21.55 22.01 -25.09
CA LEU A 387 -21.34 20.73 -24.43
C LEU A 387 -20.68 20.96 -23.06
N ARG A 388 -21.50 20.99 -22.01
CA ARG A 388 -21.17 21.35 -20.63
C ARG A 388 -20.51 20.20 -19.87
N ASP A 389 -20.94 18.97 -20.14
CA ASP A 389 -20.48 17.78 -19.44
C ASP A 389 -20.33 16.53 -20.35
N LEU A 390 -20.06 15.38 -19.73
CA LEU A 390 -19.85 14.10 -20.43
C LEU A 390 -21.17 13.45 -20.89
N ALA A 391 -22.31 13.81 -20.28
CA ALA A 391 -23.62 13.28 -20.65
C ALA A 391 -24.13 13.94 -21.92
N GLU A 392 -24.09 15.27 -22.01
CA GLU A 392 -24.42 16.00 -23.24
C GLU A 392 -23.52 15.56 -24.42
N LEU A 393 -22.22 15.34 -24.17
CA LEU A 393 -21.29 14.81 -25.18
C LEU A 393 -21.68 13.39 -25.62
N LYS A 394 -22.06 12.52 -24.68
CA LYS A 394 -22.49 11.15 -24.99
C LYS A 394 -23.75 11.15 -25.83
N GLU A 395 -24.78 11.89 -25.41
CA GLU A 395 -26.07 11.98 -26.07
C GLU A 395 -25.92 12.42 -27.53
N ARG A 396 -25.20 13.53 -27.79
CA ARG A 396 -25.00 13.99 -29.18
C ARG A 396 -24.19 13.00 -30.04
N ILE A 397 -23.24 12.26 -29.45
CA ILE A 397 -22.53 11.18 -30.18
C ILE A 397 -23.50 10.03 -30.51
N GLU A 398 -24.45 9.71 -29.63
CA GLU A 398 -25.45 8.67 -29.86
C GLU A 398 -26.47 9.08 -30.93
N THR A 399 -26.93 10.33 -30.93
CA THR A 399 -27.76 10.91 -32.00
C THR A 399 -27.07 10.78 -33.36
N CYS A 400 -25.79 11.16 -33.46
CA CYS A 400 -25.03 11.02 -34.71
C CYS A 400 -24.69 9.55 -35.05
N GLY A 401 -24.57 8.68 -34.04
CA GLY A 401 -24.46 7.24 -34.21
C GLY A 401 -25.69 6.61 -34.87
N GLY A 402 -26.86 7.24 -34.71
CA GLY A 402 -28.14 6.84 -35.30
C GLY A 402 -28.93 5.82 -34.48
N GLY A 403 -28.55 5.56 -33.23
CA GLY A 403 -29.29 4.71 -32.28
C GLY A 403 -29.45 3.21 -32.62
N LEU A 404 -29.17 2.79 -33.86
CA LEU A 404 -29.38 1.43 -34.34
C LEU A 404 -28.60 0.40 -33.51
N LYS A 405 -29.33 -0.40 -32.76
CA LYS A 405 -28.87 -1.65 -32.17
C LYS A 405 -28.92 -2.73 -33.26
N ASN A 406 -27.90 -3.58 -33.27
CA ASN A 406 -27.92 -4.85 -33.99
C ASN A 406 -28.99 -5.79 -33.39
N SER A 407 -29.27 -6.90 -34.05
CA SER A 407 -30.22 -7.93 -33.57
C SER A 407 -29.85 -8.55 -32.22
N ASP A 408 -28.58 -8.50 -31.83
CA ASP A 408 -28.07 -8.92 -30.51
C ASP A 408 -28.19 -7.82 -29.42
N GLY A 409 -28.78 -6.68 -29.73
CA GLY A 409 -28.91 -5.52 -28.84
C GLY A 409 -27.66 -4.63 -28.73
N THR A 410 -26.54 -5.01 -29.35
CA THR A 410 -25.29 -4.22 -29.31
C THR A 410 -25.35 -3.01 -30.24
N LYS A 411 -24.72 -1.90 -29.86
CA LYS A 411 -24.63 -0.70 -30.70
C LYS A 411 -23.61 -0.90 -31.83
N ALA A 412 -24.02 -0.70 -33.08
CA ALA A 412 -23.12 -0.82 -34.24
C ALA A 412 -21.93 0.19 -34.14
N PRO A 413 -20.67 -0.21 -34.39
CA PRO A 413 -19.51 0.66 -34.19
C PRO A 413 -19.60 2.02 -34.90
N LEU A 414 -19.09 3.08 -34.25
CA LEU A 414 -19.11 4.43 -34.78
C LEU A 414 -18.09 4.55 -35.91
N THR A 415 -18.57 4.71 -37.14
CA THR A 415 -17.70 4.79 -38.31
C THR A 415 -16.88 6.09 -38.29
N PRO A 416 -15.65 6.13 -38.85
CA PRO A 416 -14.87 7.36 -38.94
C PRO A 416 -15.59 8.50 -39.68
N ALA A 417 -16.50 8.17 -40.61
CA ALA A 417 -17.35 9.13 -41.30
C ALA A 417 -18.39 9.76 -40.35
N LYS A 418 -19.12 8.95 -39.56
CA LYS A 418 -20.03 9.44 -38.52
C LYS A 418 -19.28 10.25 -37.46
N SER A 419 -18.11 9.78 -37.03
CA SER A 419 -17.26 10.55 -36.09
C SER A 419 -16.83 11.89 -36.65
N ALA A 420 -16.45 11.97 -37.93
CA ALA A 420 -16.10 13.24 -38.57
C ALA A 420 -17.31 14.18 -38.70
N ALA A 421 -18.47 13.68 -39.12
CA ALA A 421 -19.71 14.46 -39.23
C ALA A 421 -20.15 15.03 -37.86
N PHE A 422 -20.08 14.22 -36.80
CA PHE A 422 -20.30 14.68 -35.42
C PHE A 422 -19.34 15.83 -35.04
N LEU A 423 -18.05 15.67 -35.33
CA LEU A 423 -17.04 16.68 -35.01
C LEU A 423 -17.32 18.00 -35.76
N GLU A 424 -17.75 17.95 -37.01
CA GLU A 424 -18.15 19.15 -37.77
C GLU A 424 -19.41 19.83 -37.21
N GLN A 425 -20.44 19.04 -36.86
CA GLN A 425 -21.66 19.53 -36.21
C GLN A 425 -21.36 20.26 -34.88
N VAL A 426 -20.28 19.87 -34.20
CA VAL A 426 -19.79 20.47 -32.94
C VAL A 426 -18.72 21.56 -33.20
N GLY A 427 -18.45 21.93 -34.46
CA GLY A 427 -17.49 22.97 -34.82
C GLY A 427 -16.01 22.57 -34.71
N LEU A 428 -15.72 21.29 -34.51
CA LEU A 428 -14.38 20.69 -34.42
C LEU A 428 -13.85 20.29 -35.81
N TRP A 429 -13.89 21.23 -36.76
CA TRP A 429 -13.55 20.99 -38.17
C TRP A 429 -12.12 20.46 -38.40
N GLU A 430 -11.13 20.93 -37.64
CA GLU A 430 -9.75 20.46 -37.76
C GLU A 430 -9.58 19.03 -37.23
N GLU A 431 -10.26 18.69 -36.14
CA GLU A 431 -10.32 17.31 -35.64
C GLU A 431 -11.05 16.39 -36.64
N ALA A 432 -12.16 16.82 -37.24
CA ALA A 432 -12.88 16.08 -38.27
C ALA A 432 -12.03 15.83 -39.52
N LYS A 433 -11.33 16.86 -40.00
CA LYS A 433 -10.36 16.79 -41.11
C LYS A 433 -9.22 15.83 -40.79
N ALA A 434 -8.67 15.88 -39.58
CA ALA A 434 -7.64 14.94 -39.13
C ALA A 434 -8.15 13.48 -39.09
N VAL A 435 -9.38 13.25 -38.62
CA VAL A 435 -10.04 11.93 -38.66
C VAL A 435 -10.17 11.42 -40.09
N ARG A 436 -10.68 12.23 -41.04
CA ARG A 436 -10.81 11.85 -42.45
C ARG A 436 -9.46 11.52 -43.10
N GLN A 437 -8.46 12.38 -42.90
CA GLN A 437 -7.10 12.15 -43.44
C GLN A 437 -6.49 10.85 -42.90
N ARG A 438 -6.71 10.52 -41.62
CA ARG A 438 -6.23 9.27 -41.02
C ARG A 438 -6.99 8.06 -41.56
N ALA A 439 -8.30 8.14 -41.70
CA ALA A 439 -9.13 7.09 -42.29
C ALA A 439 -8.72 6.79 -43.75
N GLY A 440 -8.55 7.83 -44.58
CA GLY A 440 -8.09 7.69 -45.96
C GLY A 440 -6.68 7.09 -46.07
N LYS A 441 -5.73 7.51 -45.22
CA LYS A 441 -4.38 6.91 -45.14
C LYS A 441 -4.40 5.44 -44.73
N ILE A 442 -5.41 4.99 -43.99
CA ILE A 442 -5.56 3.57 -43.59
C ILE A 442 -6.21 2.76 -44.71
N GLN A 443 -7.22 3.30 -45.40
CA GLN A 443 -7.80 2.68 -46.60
C GLN A 443 -6.76 2.52 -47.73
N ALA A 444 -5.98 3.57 -48.02
CA ALA A 444 -4.89 3.52 -49.00
C ALA A 444 -3.74 2.57 -48.61
N ARG A 445 -3.67 2.16 -47.33
CA ARG A 445 -2.73 1.17 -46.80
C ARG A 445 -3.31 -0.24 -46.70
N LYS A 446 -4.57 -0.49 -47.10
CA LYS A 446 -5.01 -1.88 -47.30
C LYS A 446 -4.03 -2.54 -48.27
N PRO A 447 -3.40 -3.67 -47.91
CA PRO A 447 -2.36 -4.25 -48.73
C PRO A 447 -2.95 -4.54 -50.10
N ARG A 448 -2.40 -3.90 -51.15
CA ARG A 448 -2.61 -4.38 -52.53
C ARG A 448 -2.31 -5.87 -52.49
N ALA A 449 -3.26 -6.69 -52.93
CA ALA A 449 -3.18 -8.14 -52.80
C ALA A 449 -1.77 -8.59 -53.21
N PRO A 450 -1.07 -9.38 -52.37
CA PRO A 450 0.34 -9.70 -52.61
C PRO A 450 0.46 -10.22 -54.05
N PRO A 451 1.30 -9.59 -54.89
CA PRO A 451 1.28 -9.85 -56.33
C PRO A 451 1.43 -11.34 -56.53
N VAL A 452 0.43 -11.96 -57.17
CA VAL A 452 0.30 -13.42 -57.28
C VAL A 452 1.63 -13.96 -57.78
N ARG A 453 2.40 -14.57 -56.88
CA ARG A 453 3.69 -15.17 -57.20
C ARG A 453 3.40 -16.36 -58.09
N LYS A 454 3.32 -16.13 -59.41
CA LYS A 454 3.39 -17.17 -60.43
C LYS A 454 4.56 -18.06 -60.04
N ALA A 455 4.29 -19.35 -59.83
CA ALA A 455 5.27 -20.30 -59.33
C ALA A 455 6.41 -20.40 -60.34
N ARG A 456 7.48 -19.65 -60.09
CA ARG A 456 8.66 -19.65 -60.96
C ARG A 456 9.49 -20.86 -60.58
N THR A 457 9.42 -21.88 -61.42
CA THR A 457 10.11 -23.17 -61.28
C THR A 457 11.58 -22.95 -60.95
N ARG A 458 12.06 -23.50 -59.84
CA ARG A 458 13.47 -23.39 -59.43
C ARG A 458 14.32 -24.33 -60.29
N THR A 459 14.84 -23.86 -61.41
CA THR A 459 16.02 -24.48 -62.03
C THR A 459 17.24 -24.20 -61.15
N ALA A 460 17.96 -25.25 -60.76
CA ALA A 460 19.16 -25.11 -59.94
C ALA A 460 20.32 -24.47 -60.73
N LYS A 461 21.09 -23.60 -60.06
CA LYS A 461 22.47 -23.26 -60.44
C LYS A 461 23.34 -23.17 -59.18
N PRO A 462 24.66 -23.45 -59.30
CA PRO A 462 25.47 -23.93 -58.18
C PRO A 462 26.00 -22.82 -57.27
N GLU A 463 26.50 -23.25 -56.11
CA GLU A 463 27.25 -22.41 -55.17
C GLU A 463 28.51 -21.84 -55.82
N VAL A 464 28.71 -20.54 -55.66
CA VAL A 464 30.01 -19.88 -55.85
C VAL A 464 30.43 -19.35 -54.48
N LYS A 465 31.53 -19.88 -53.94
CA LYS A 465 32.17 -19.37 -52.73
C LYS A 465 32.65 -17.93 -53.00
N ASN A 466 32.28 -16.99 -52.14
CA ASN A 466 32.87 -15.65 -52.14
C ASN A 466 33.80 -15.49 -50.94
N GLU A 467 35.04 -15.12 -51.24
CA GLU A 467 36.10 -14.87 -50.27
C GLU A 467 35.90 -13.52 -49.57
N ALA A 468 36.39 -13.42 -48.33
CA ALA A 468 36.27 -12.21 -47.53
C ALA A 468 37.33 -11.17 -47.95
N LYS A 469 36.91 -10.10 -48.65
CA LYS A 469 37.75 -8.92 -48.87
C LYS A 469 37.68 -7.98 -47.65
N VAL A 470 38.77 -7.98 -46.87
CA VAL A 470 39.05 -6.97 -45.85
C VAL A 470 39.31 -5.62 -46.52
N LYS A 471 38.78 -4.53 -45.94
CA LYS A 471 39.16 -3.15 -46.28
C LYS A 471 40.13 -2.62 -45.21
N PRO A 472 41.19 -1.88 -45.58
CA PRO A 472 41.94 -1.06 -44.64
C PRO A 472 41.21 0.25 -44.33
N GLU A 473 41.33 0.74 -43.10
CA GLU A 473 40.98 2.12 -42.73
C GLU A 473 42.27 2.92 -42.50
N ASP A 474 42.45 4.00 -43.27
CA ASP A 474 43.56 4.94 -43.08
C ASP A 474 43.25 5.93 -41.95
N VAL A 475 43.98 5.83 -40.84
CA VAL A 475 43.95 6.83 -39.77
C VAL A 475 45.20 7.71 -39.83
N LYS A 476 45.03 8.97 -40.28
CA LYS A 476 46.10 9.96 -40.25
C LYS A 476 46.31 10.52 -38.84
N ILE A 477 47.48 10.23 -38.28
CA ILE A 477 47.99 10.80 -37.03
C ILE A 477 48.43 12.25 -37.28
N LYS A 478 48.04 13.18 -36.40
CA LYS A 478 48.82 14.39 -36.12
C LYS A 478 49.15 14.43 -34.63
N LYS A 479 50.44 14.54 -34.33
CA LYS A 479 50.97 14.76 -32.98
C LYS A 479 50.68 16.20 -32.54
N GLU A 480 50.47 16.39 -31.26
CA GLU A 480 51.32 17.30 -30.46
C GLU A 480 51.20 16.93 -28.97
N LEU A 481 52.32 17.11 -28.25
CA LEU A 481 52.52 16.82 -26.84
C LEU A 481 52.82 18.17 -26.15
N PRO A 482 52.61 18.32 -24.83
CA PRO A 482 53.71 17.96 -23.94
C PRO A 482 53.29 17.29 -22.62
N GLU A 483 54.31 16.89 -21.87
CA GLU A 483 54.23 16.00 -20.72
C GLU A 483 53.87 16.73 -19.41
N THR A 484 53.21 16.02 -18.49
CA THR A 484 53.76 15.85 -17.13
C THR A 484 53.08 14.65 -16.43
N ARG A 485 53.91 13.88 -15.72
CA ARG A 485 53.57 12.74 -14.84
C ARG A 485 54.03 13.09 -13.41
N PRO A 486 53.80 12.25 -12.38
CA PRO A 486 53.02 11.02 -12.30
C PRO A 486 52.00 10.97 -11.13
N GLY A 487 51.14 9.94 -11.08
CA GLY A 487 50.41 9.67 -9.83
C GLY A 487 49.42 8.50 -9.83
N ARG A 488 49.88 7.36 -9.29
CA ARG A 488 49.12 6.36 -8.51
C ARG A 488 48.56 5.10 -9.21
N LEU A 489 48.96 3.96 -8.64
CA LEU A 489 48.43 2.61 -8.86
C LEU A 489 47.08 2.41 -8.15
N VAL A 490 46.23 1.51 -8.67
CA VAL A 490 45.73 0.28 -8.00
C VAL A 490 44.73 -0.44 -8.92
N ALA A 491 44.66 -1.77 -8.80
CA ALA A 491 44.05 -2.66 -9.79
C ALA A 491 42.51 -2.71 -9.81
N THR A 492 41.96 -3.02 -10.99
CA THR A 492 40.58 -3.46 -11.22
C THR A 492 40.48 -5.00 -11.24
N PRO A 493 39.44 -5.60 -10.65
CA PRO A 493 39.02 -6.96 -10.96
C PRO A 493 37.88 -7.01 -11.98
N GLN A 494 38.11 -7.85 -12.99
CA GLN A 494 37.23 -8.41 -14.01
C GLN A 494 35.70 -8.24 -13.88
N ALA A 495 35.08 -7.78 -14.98
CA ALA A 495 33.64 -7.78 -15.17
C ALA A 495 33.12 -9.16 -15.65
N SER A 496 32.21 -9.75 -14.88
CA SER A 496 31.46 -10.94 -15.30
C SER A 496 30.36 -10.56 -16.31
N GLN A 497 30.40 -11.15 -17.50
CA GLN A 497 29.29 -11.08 -18.44
C GLN A 497 28.12 -11.95 -17.95
N GLU A 498 26.97 -11.34 -17.68
CA GLU A 498 25.69 -12.05 -17.62
C GLU A 498 24.76 -11.62 -18.76
N GLY A 499 24.04 -12.60 -19.31
CA GLY A 499 23.45 -12.53 -20.64
C GLY A 499 22.18 -11.67 -20.74
N GLY A 500 21.98 -11.05 -21.91
CA GLY A 500 20.76 -10.33 -22.23
C GLY A 500 19.55 -11.25 -22.38
N GLY A 501 18.45 -10.90 -21.70
CA GLY A 501 17.12 -11.43 -21.96
C GLY A 501 16.38 -10.54 -22.96
N ASP A 502 15.92 -11.12 -24.07
CA ASP A 502 15.13 -10.46 -25.11
C ASP A 502 13.68 -10.26 -24.63
N ASP A 503 13.21 -9.01 -24.49
CA ASP A 503 11.85 -8.68 -24.08
C ASP A 503 10.99 -8.24 -25.29
N ARG A 504 10.17 -9.16 -25.81
CA ARG A 504 9.01 -8.84 -26.68
C ARG A 504 7.70 -9.02 -25.90
N PRO A 505 6.65 -8.22 -26.20
CA PRO A 505 5.70 -7.82 -25.16
C PRO A 505 4.57 -8.83 -24.86
N LEU A 506 4.23 -8.92 -23.57
CA LEU A 506 2.96 -9.50 -23.11
C LEU A 506 1.75 -8.76 -23.72
N ALA A 507 0.99 -9.45 -24.56
CA ALA A 507 -0.33 -8.99 -25.02
C ALA A 507 -1.41 -10.10 -25.06
N ALA A 508 -1.14 -11.30 -24.54
CA ALA A 508 -2.08 -12.42 -24.61
C ALA A 508 -2.00 -13.35 -23.37
N LEU A 509 -2.76 -13.04 -22.30
CA LEU A 509 -3.17 -14.03 -21.27
C LEU A 509 -4.20 -13.49 -20.25
N LEU A 510 -5.27 -12.83 -20.73
CA LEU A 510 -6.52 -12.64 -19.97
C LEU A 510 -7.72 -12.83 -20.91
N ALA A 511 -8.00 -14.09 -21.23
CA ALA A 511 -9.26 -14.51 -21.84
C ALA A 511 -9.77 -15.72 -21.06
N THR A 512 -10.92 -15.56 -20.39
CA THR A 512 -11.60 -16.62 -19.65
C THR A 512 -12.15 -17.66 -20.63
N LYS A 513 -11.71 -18.92 -20.51
CA LYS A 513 -12.30 -20.04 -21.26
C LYS A 513 -13.72 -20.30 -20.77
N GLN A 514 -14.72 -20.04 -21.61
CA GLN A 514 -16.01 -20.71 -21.55
C GLN A 514 -15.95 -22.06 -22.27
N PRO A 515 -16.85 -23.02 -21.97
CA PRO A 515 -16.87 -24.33 -22.62
C PRO A 515 -17.19 -24.22 -24.11
N LYS A 516 -16.55 -25.08 -24.92
CA LYS A 516 -16.76 -25.14 -26.37
C LYS A 516 -18.05 -25.90 -26.70
N SER A 517 -19.03 -25.21 -27.30
CA SER A 517 -19.95 -25.86 -28.23
C SER A 517 -19.24 -26.12 -29.58
N VAL A 518 -19.75 -27.09 -30.34
CA VAL A 518 -19.12 -27.55 -31.59
C VAL A 518 -19.80 -26.90 -32.79
N GLY A 519 -19.00 -26.31 -33.68
CA GLY A 519 -19.31 -26.20 -35.11
C GLY A 519 -20.12 -24.98 -35.56
N GLU A 520 -19.43 -23.87 -35.85
CA GLU A 520 -19.79 -23.00 -36.98
C GLU A 520 -18.57 -22.21 -37.48
N ALA A 521 -18.43 -22.06 -38.80
CA ALA A 521 -17.21 -21.57 -39.42
C ALA A 521 -17.20 -20.03 -39.56
N GLN A 522 -16.64 -19.34 -38.57
CA GLN A 522 -16.41 -17.89 -38.66
C GLN A 522 -15.13 -17.56 -39.45
N GLY A 523 -15.29 -16.80 -40.55
CA GLY A 523 -14.21 -16.38 -41.44
C GLY A 523 -13.31 -15.25 -40.89
N PRO A 524 -12.29 -14.83 -41.66
CA PRO A 524 -11.23 -13.95 -41.19
C PRO A 524 -11.63 -12.47 -41.13
N LEU A 525 -12.38 -12.07 -40.10
CA LEU A 525 -12.71 -10.67 -39.78
C LEU A 525 -11.85 -10.11 -38.63
N GLN A 526 -10.53 -10.12 -38.81
CA GLN A 526 -9.58 -9.33 -38.00
C GLN A 526 -9.05 -8.13 -38.80
N ASP A 527 -9.95 -7.38 -39.43
CA ASP A 527 -9.64 -6.06 -40.00
C ASP A 527 -9.41 -5.10 -38.81
N ASN A 528 -8.17 -5.07 -38.28
CA ASN A 528 -7.76 -4.23 -37.15
C ASN A 528 -8.20 -2.78 -37.38
N PHE A 529 -9.30 -2.38 -36.73
CA PHE A 529 -10.05 -1.22 -37.16
C PHE A 529 -9.24 0.08 -37.04
N ALA A 530 -9.42 0.97 -38.01
CA ALA A 530 -8.73 2.25 -38.10
C ALA A 530 -8.81 3.09 -36.80
N TRP A 531 -9.92 2.98 -36.06
CA TRP A 531 -10.18 3.71 -34.82
C TRP A 531 -9.30 3.26 -33.63
N GLU A 532 -8.76 2.03 -33.60
CA GLU A 532 -7.90 1.58 -32.48
C GLU A 532 -6.65 2.44 -32.33
N ARG A 533 -6.17 2.98 -33.45
CA ARG A 533 -4.94 3.76 -33.53
C ARG A 533 -5.18 5.21 -33.10
N ASP A 534 -6.32 5.80 -33.42
CA ASP A 534 -6.61 7.20 -33.12
C ASP A 534 -7.19 7.38 -31.69
N PRO A 535 -6.50 8.10 -30.78
CA PRO A 535 -7.00 8.27 -29.41
C PRO A 535 -8.35 9.00 -29.34
N LEU A 536 -8.64 9.92 -30.27
CA LEU A 536 -9.91 10.64 -30.30
C LEU A 536 -11.05 9.70 -30.71
N LEU A 537 -10.89 8.97 -31.82
CA LEU A 537 -11.90 7.99 -32.26
C LEU A 537 -12.12 6.90 -31.21
N ARG A 538 -11.04 6.40 -30.59
CA ARG A 538 -11.16 5.42 -29.51
C ARG A 538 -11.91 5.98 -28.30
N ALA A 539 -11.64 7.22 -27.91
CA ALA A 539 -12.34 7.88 -26.80
C ALA A 539 -13.83 8.12 -27.12
N MET A 540 -14.17 8.48 -28.36
CA MET A 540 -15.55 8.60 -28.84
C MET A 540 -16.25 7.24 -28.89
N GLN A 541 -15.60 6.20 -29.43
CA GLN A 541 -16.14 4.84 -29.53
C GLN A 541 -16.46 4.25 -28.15
N CYS A 542 -15.57 4.42 -27.16
CA CYS A 542 -15.85 3.98 -25.79
C CYS A 542 -17.03 4.74 -25.17
N LEU A 543 -17.12 6.05 -25.38
CA LEU A 543 -18.23 6.88 -24.85
C LEU A 543 -19.58 6.52 -25.49
N TYR A 544 -19.59 6.20 -26.79
CA TYR A 544 -20.74 5.72 -27.53
C TYR A 544 -21.20 4.32 -27.08
N CYS A 545 -20.25 3.38 -26.93
CA CYS A 545 -20.54 2.00 -26.50
C CYS A 545 -21.09 1.88 -25.08
N ALA A 546 -20.68 2.77 -24.16
CA ALA A 546 -21.17 2.80 -22.79
C ALA A 546 -22.72 2.86 -22.73
N GLU A 547 -23.31 2.40 -21.64
CA GLU A 547 -24.75 2.47 -21.41
C GLU A 547 -25.18 3.88 -21.00
N SER A 548 -24.42 4.50 -20.08
CA SER A 548 -24.67 5.85 -19.57
C SER A 548 -23.38 6.67 -19.51
N ALA A 549 -23.49 7.97 -19.19
CA ALA A 549 -22.31 8.82 -18.98
C ALA A 549 -21.54 8.47 -17.69
N ALA A 550 -22.26 7.97 -16.67
CA ALA A 550 -21.65 7.47 -15.43
C ALA A 550 -20.89 6.16 -15.68
N ASP A 551 -21.48 5.22 -16.41
CA ASP A 551 -20.83 3.99 -16.88
C ASP A 551 -19.60 4.31 -17.75
N ALA A 552 -19.71 5.24 -18.70
CA ALA A 552 -18.56 5.71 -19.48
C ALA A 552 -17.46 6.29 -18.58
N ALA A 553 -17.80 7.06 -17.55
CA ALA A 553 -16.84 7.60 -16.59
C ALA A 553 -16.21 6.53 -15.70
N GLU A 554 -16.90 5.42 -15.41
CA GLU A 554 -16.34 4.29 -14.67
C GLU A 554 -15.44 3.41 -15.54
N GLN A 555 -15.92 2.96 -16.71
CA GLN A 555 -15.16 2.17 -17.69
C GLN A 555 -13.90 2.90 -18.16
N LEU A 556 -14.00 4.22 -18.40
CA LEU A 556 -12.87 5.07 -18.71
C LEU A 556 -12.21 5.66 -17.47
N HIS A 557 -12.52 5.25 -16.24
CA HIS A 557 -11.83 5.71 -15.02
C HIS A 557 -11.61 7.25 -14.97
N LEU A 558 -12.63 8.04 -15.32
CA LEU A 558 -12.61 9.50 -15.47
C LEU A 558 -12.92 10.24 -14.16
N ARG A 559 -12.75 9.60 -12.99
CA ARG A 559 -13.06 10.24 -11.70
C ARG A 559 -12.22 11.51 -11.52
N PRO A 560 -12.75 12.56 -10.88
CA PRO A 560 -12.15 13.90 -10.88
C PRO A 560 -10.92 14.07 -9.96
N TRP A 561 -10.58 13.07 -9.16
CA TRP A 561 -9.52 13.11 -8.15
C TRP A 561 -8.32 12.22 -8.52
N SER A 562 -7.15 12.56 -7.98
CA SER A 562 -6.00 11.67 -7.97
C SER A 562 -6.13 10.55 -6.92
N ALA A 563 -5.32 9.49 -7.01
CA ALA A 563 -5.26 8.44 -6.00
C ALA A 563 -4.70 8.92 -4.64
N ASP A 564 -3.96 10.04 -4.62
CA ASP A 564 -3.53 10.73 -3.40
C ASP A 564 -4.69 11.51 -2.75
N GLU A 565 -5.52 12.18 -3.56
CA GLU A 565 -6.72 12.89 -3.09
C GLU A 565 -7.82 11.92 -2.63
N GLU A 566 -8.00 10.79 -3.33
CA GLU A 566 -8.86 9.70 -2.89
C GLU A 566 -8.38 9.10 -1.56
N ALA A 567 -7.08 8.85 -1.41
CA ALA A 567 -6.51 8.37 -0.14
C ALA A 567 -6.69 9.38 1.01
N LEU A 568 -6.52 10.68 0.75
CA LEU A 568 -6.82 11.74 1.75
C LEU A 568 -8.32 11.77 2.11
N LYS A 569 -9.23 11.55 1.14
CA LYS A 569 -10.67 11.47 1.39
C LYS A 569 -11.01 10.26 2.27
N SER A 570 -10.48 9.08 1.94
CA SER A 570 -10.64 7.86 2.76
C SER A 570 -10.07 8.03 4.17
N LEU A 571 -8.87 8.61 4.30
CA LEU A 571 -8.24 8.90 5.60
C LEU A 571 -9.11 9.86 6.44
N ALA A 572 -9.68 10.88 5.81
CA ALA A 572 -10.56 11.83 6.49
C ALA A 572 -11.88 11.19 6.94
N CYS A 573 -12.51 10.36 6.10
CA CYS A 573 -13.69 9.58 6.50
C CYS A 573 -13.36 8.63 7.66
N ALA A 574 -12.31 7.81 7.52
CA ALA A 574 -11.89 6.88 8.56
C ALA A 574 -11.55 7.58 9.90
N SER A 575 -10.99 8.80 9.87
CA SER A 575 -10.73 9.57 11.11
C SER A 575 -12.01 9.90 11.90
N ARG A 576 -13.16 10.03 11.25
CA ARG A 576 -14.45 10.32 11.90
C ARG A 576 -15.03 9.13 12.66
N GLU A 577 -14.69 7.91 12.25
CA GLU A 577 -15.07 6.67 12.94
C GLU A 577 -14.01 6.28 13.99
N PHE A 578 -12.73 6.40 13.62
CA PHE A 578 -11.59 6.00 14.42
C PHE A 578 -11.44 6.80 15.73
N VAL A 579 -11.55 8.13 15.67
CA VAL A 579 -11.29 8.99 16.84
C VAL A 579 -12.37 8.83 17.93
N PRO A 580 -13.69 8.81 17.62
CA PRO A 580 -14.71 8.48 18.61
C PRO A 580 -14.57 7.06 19.16
N ALA A 581 -14.23 6.07 18.33
CA ALA A 581 -14.00 4.70 18.80
C ALA A 581 -12.81 4.60 19.77
N LEU A 582 -11.72 5.34 19.52
CA LEU A 582 -10.59 5.43 20.43
C LEU A 582 -10.94 6.15 21.74
N THR A 583 -11.80 7.17 21.68
CA THR A 583 -12.30 7.88 22.86
C THR A 583 -13.19 6.97 23.71
N GLN A 584 -14.17 6.31 23.11
CA GLN A 584 -15.03 5.34 23.77
C GLN A 584 -14.23 4.16 24.37
N LEU A 585 -13.20 3.69 23.67
CA LEU A 585 -12.30 2.66 24.18
C LEU A 585 -11.60 3.12 25.47
N ARG A 586 -11.09 4.35 25.49
CA ARG A 586 -10.45 4.94 26.68
C ARG A 586 -11.44 5.14 27.82
N GLU A 587 -12.63 5.65 27.54
CA GLU A 587 -13.66 5.92 28.55
C GLU A 587 -14.19 4.66 29.24
N ARG A 588 -14.47 3.60 28.47
CA ARG A 588 -15.04 2.35 28.99
C ARG A 588 -14.03 1.47 29.70
N ALA A 589 -12.80 1.45 29.20
CA ALA A 589 -11.84 0.44 29.59
C ALA A 589 -10.96 0.86 30.79
N VAL A 590 -10.90 2.17 31.09
CA VAL A 590 -10.27 2.67 32.32
C VAL A 590 -10.93 2.06 33.55
N ASP A 591 -10.12 1.33 34.32
CA ASP A 591 -10.55 0.79 35.60
C ASP A 591 -10.57 1.90 36.66
N ARG A 592 -11.73 2.54 36.77
CA ARG A 592 -11.97 3.57 37.79
C ARG A 592 -11.81 3.03 39.21
N GLN A 593 -12.07 1.75 39.45
CA GLN A 593 -11.91 1.16 40.79
C GLN A 593 -10.44 1.02 41.16
N VAL A 594 -9.58 0.60 40.23
CA VAL A 594 -8.12 0.57 40.42
C VAL A 594 -7.55 1.97 40.66
N LEU A 595 -7.99 2.98 39.89
CA LEU A 595 -7.55 4.37 40.10
C LEU A 595 -8.00 4.90 41.46
N LEU A 596 -9.28 4.75 41.82
CA LEU A 596 -9.80 5.15 43.13
C LEU A 596 -9.13 4.40 44.29
N ALA A 597 -8.75 3.13 44.11
CA ALA A 597 -8.00 2.38 45.11
C ALA A 597 -6.56 2.90 45.25
N ALA A 598 -5.91 3.31 44.16
CA ALA A 598 -4.58 3.94 44.19
C ALA A 598 -4.62 5.34 44.83
N GLU A 599 -5.65 6.14 44.55
CA GLU A 599 -5.89 7.44 45.19
C GLU A 599 -6.17 7.30 46.68
N ARG A 600 -7.04 6.36 47.08
CA ARG A 600 -7.28 6.04 48.50
C ARG A 600 -6.01 5.59 49.22
N ARG A 601 -5.14 4.80 48.56
CA ARG A 601 -3.82 4.46 49.11
C ARG A 601 -2.99 5.72 49.31
N LYS A 602 -2.84 6.59 48.30
CA LYS A 602 -2.11 7.87 48.44
C LYS A 602 -2.67 8.76 49.55
N GLN A 603 -3.99 8.83 49.72
CA GLN A 603 -4.63 9.60 50.80
C GLN A 603 -4.41 8.96 52.18
N ALA A 604 -4.43 7.63 52.27
CA ALA A 604 -4.07 6.90 53.49
C ALA A 604 -2.56 6.94 53.79
N THR A 605 -1.72 7.32 52.82
CA THR A 605 -0.28 7.56 52.97
C THR A 605 0.03 9.06 52.95
N GLN A 606 -0.81 9.89 53.59
CA GLN A 606 -0.40 11.26 53.92
C GLN A 606 0.80 11.23 54.88
N PRO A 607 1.74 12.19 54.76
CA PRO A 607 3.09 12.02 55.28
C PRO A 607 3.22 12.40 56.76
N GLU A 608 3.79 11.49 57.56
CA GLU A 608 4.71 11.91 58.62
C GLU A 608 6.04 12.28 57.95
N GLU A 609 6.39 13.58 58.05
CA GLU A 609 7.67 14.24 57.70
C GLU A 609 8.26 14.02 56.28
N PRO A 610 8.69 15.10 55.59
CA PRO A 610 9.35 15.00 54.28
C PRO A 610 10.80 14.52 54.43
N VAL A 611 11.01 13.20 54.52
CA VAL A 611 12.34 12.61 54.40
C VAL A 611 12.93 12.94 53.02
N GLN A 612 14.01 13.71 53.01
CA GLN A 612 14.77 14.07 51.83
C GLN A 612 15.47 12.83 51.26
N SER A 613 14.76 12.08 50.43
CA SER A 613 15.32 10.93 49.71
C SER A 613 16.09 11.41 48.49
N GLU A 614 17.42 11.43 48.59
CA GLU A 614 18.34 11.61 47.46
C GLU A 614 18.28 10.40 46.52
N GLY A 615 17.21 10.34 45.72
CA GLY A 615 16.96 9.26 44.78
C GLY A 615 17.86 9.33 43.56
N GLU A 616 19.12 8.88 43.70
CA GLU A 616 20.03 8.65 42.57
C GLU A 616 19.39 7.69 41.55
N SER A 617 18.92 8.24 40.43
CA SER A 617 18.27 7.46 39.39
C SER A 617 19.31 6.71 38.57
N SER A 618 19.53 5.44 38.91
CA SER A 618 20.37 4.51 38.18
C SER A 618 19.74 4.13 36.83
N ALA A 619 19.86 5.03 35.86
CA ALA A 619 19.51 4.81 34.46
C ALA A 619 20.51 3.86 33.79
N LEU A 620 20.46 2.57 34.16
CA LEU A 620 21.38 1.55 33.69
C LEU A 620 20.91 0.97 32.35
N ASP A 621 21.75 1.17 31.33
CA ASP A 621 21.42 1.04 29.91
C ASP A 621 21.23 -0.43 29.45
N PHE A 622 20.00 -0.82 29.08
CA PHE A 622 19.72 -2.12 28.45
C PHE A 622 19.85 -2.04 26.92
N SER A 623 21.09 -1.88 26.44
CA SER A 623 21.41 -1.93 25.01
C SER A 623 21.37 -3.36 24.46
N LEU A 624 20.17 -3.81 24.04
CA LEU A 624 19.99 -5.08 23.31
C LEU A 624 20.49 -4.96 21.86
N SER A 625 21.76 -5.30 21.65
CA SER A 625 22.42 -5.35 20.34
C SER A 625 21.89 -6.50 19.46
N GLY A 626 20.78 -6.25 18.76
CA GLY A 626 20.23 -7.18 17.76
C GLY A 626 20.81 -6.94 16.37
N HIS A 627 21.89 -7.66 16.03
CA HIS A 627 22.42 -7.74 14.65
C HIS A 627 21.49 -8.67 13.84
N GLU A 628 20.44 -8.10 13.22
CA GLU A 628 19.62 -8.82 12.25
C GLU A 628 20.16 -8.52 10.85
N ASP A 629 20.91 -9.47 10.27
CA ASP A 629 21.25 -9.42 8.85
C ASP A 629 19.97 -9.52 8.00
N ASP A 630 19.82 -8.62 7.04
CA ASP A 630 18.66 -8.48 6.13
C ASP A 630 18.58 -9.62 5.08
N ALA A 631 18.76 -10.87 5.51
CA ALA A 631 18.50 -12.05 4.70
C ALA A 631 16.99 -12.14 4.40
N GLU A 632 16.62 -12.14 3.12
CA GLU A 632 15.21 -12.35 2.73
C GLU A 632 14.70 -13.65 3.39
N PRO A 633 13.54 -13.62 4.09
CA PRO A 633 13.05 -14.78 4.81
C PRO A 633 12.86 -15.95 3.84
N ALA A 634 13.54 -17.06 4.14
CA ALA A 634 13.58 -18.25 3.29
C ALA A 634 12.16 -18.64 2.86
N PHE A 635 11.97 -18.78 1.54
CA PHE A 635 10.66 -19.06 0.97
C PHE A 635 10.21 -20.49 1.31
N CYS A 636 9.43 -20.62 2.39
CA CYS A 636 8.78 -21.87 2.75
C CYS A 636 7.78 -22.28 1.65
N LEU A 637 8.07 -23.38 0.99
CA LEU A 637 7.20 -23.96 -0.04
C LEU A 637 5.90 -24.48 0.60
N PRO A 638 4.73 -24.30 -0.05
CA PRO A 638 3.48 -24.87 0.44
C PRO A 638 3.50 -26.40 0.48
N ALA A 639 2.59 -27.02 1.24
CA ALA A 639 2.47 -28.47 1.28
C ALA A 639 2.30 -29.09 -0.12
N GLY A 640 3.00 -30.19 -0.38
CA GLY A 640 3.02 -30.89 -1.67
C GLY A 640 3.93 -30.25 -2.75
N TRP A 641 4.50 -29.07 -2.51
CA TRP A 641 5.58 -28.55 -3.35
C TRP A 641 6.92 -29.18 -2.96
N ARG A 642 7.82 -29.36 -3.94
CA ARG A 642 9.19 -29.83 -3.74
C ARG A 642 10.18 -29.07 -4.62
N THR A 643 11.47 -29.15 -4.30
CA THR A 643 12.53 -28.71 -5.23
C THR A 643 13.34 -29.90 -5.72
N GLU A 644 13.52 -29.99 -7.03
CA GLU A 644 14.44 -30.93 -7.66
C GLU A 644 15.67 -30.13 -8.16
N SER A 645 16.86 -30.51 -7.70
CA SER A 645 18.12 -30.05 -8.29
C SER A 645 18.55 -31.02 -9.38
N PHE A 646 19.01 -30.52 -10.52
CA PHE A 646 19.65 -31.32 -11.57
C PHE A 646 20.80 -30.55 -12.22
N ARG A 647 21.81 -31.28 -12.70
CA ARG A 647 22.89 -30.69 -13.49
C ARG A 647 22.49 -30.61 -14.96
N ARG A 648 22.66 -29.43 -15.56
CA ARG A 648 22.56 -29.22 -17.02
C ARG A 648 23.72 -28.34 -17.45
N ASN A 649 24.45 -28.76 -18.48
CA ASN A 649 25.63 -28.06 -19.00
C ASN A 649 26.67 -27.74 -17.89
N GLY A 650 26.90 -28.67 -16.95
CA GLY A 650 27.81 -28.51 -15.82
C GLY A 650 27.33 -27.62 -14.67
N ARG A 651 26.24 -26.85 -14.86
CA ARG A 651 25.65 -26.00 -13.81
C ARG A 651 24.54 -26.74 -13.07
N GLU A 652 24.45 -26.54 -11.76
CA GLU A 652 23.30 -27.02 -10.97
C GLU A 652 22.12 -26.05 -11.17
N HIS A 653 20.99 -26.59 -11.61
CA HIS A 653 19.73 -25.87 -11.74
C HIS A 653 18.73 -26.42 -10.74
N ARG A 654 18.02 -25.51 -10.05
CA ARG A 654 16.97 -25.84 -9.10
C ARG A 654 15.61 -25.50 -9.69
N GLU A 655 14.78 -26.51 -9.94
CA GLU A 655 13.38 -26.32 -10.31
C GLU A 655 12.46 -26.53 -9.11
N PHE A 656 11.41 -25.73 -9.04
CA PHE A 656 10.34 -25.84 -8.04
C PHE A 656 9.17 -26.56 -8.68
N ILE A 657 8.62 -27.58 -8.03
CA ILE A 657 7.55 -28.42 -8.57
C ILE A 657 6.36 -28.35 -7.64
N ASP A 658 5.18 -28.06 -8.19
CA ASP A 658 3.93 -28.00 -7.43
C ASP A 658 3.26 -29.39 -7.27
N PRO A 659 2.17 -29.51 -6.49
CA PRO A 659 1.47 -30.78 -6.28
C PRO A 659 0.88 -31.41 -7.55
N HIS A 660 0.80 -30.66 -8.65
CA HIS A 660 0.32 -31.12 -9.95
C HIS A 660 1.47 -31.47 -10.91
N GLY A 661 2.71 -31.47 -10.45
CA GLY A 661 3.89 -31.78 -11.26
C GLY A 661 4.34 -30.65 -12.18
N ARG A 662 3.76 -29.44 -12.09
CA ARG A 662 4.18 -28.29 -12.89
C ARG A 662 5.50 -27.75 -12.36
N ARG A 663 6.46 -27.57 -13.26
CA ARG A 663 7.83 -27.15 -12.95
C ARG A 663 8.03 -25.66 -13.21
N PHE A 664 8.68 -24.97 -12.28
CA PHE A 664 9.01 -23.54 -12.34
C PHE A 664 10.51 -23.35 -12.22
N LYS A 665 11.09 -22.59 -13.15
CA LYS A 665 12.56 -22.40 -13.25
C LYS A 665 13.09 -21.36 -12.29
N THR A 666 12.22 -20.49 -11.78
CA THR A 666 12.59 -19.41 -10.88
C THR A 666 11.74 -19.39 -9.61
N LEU A 667 12.35 -18.98 -8.51
CA LEU A 667 11.66 -18.78 -7.23
C LEU A 667 10.49 -17.78 -7.36
N GLY A 668 10.63 -16.77 -8.22
CA GLY A 668 9.61 -15.75 -8.46
C GLY A 668 8.36 -16.27 -9.19
N GLU A 669 8.50 -17.24 -10.10
CA GLU A 669 7.37 -17.94 -10.72
C GLU A 669 6.67 -18.85 -9.71
N ALA A 670 7.44 -19.65 -8.97
CA ALA A 670 6.94 -20.53 -7.92
C ALA A 670 6.13 -19.75 -6.87
N ARG A 671 6.67 -18.62 -6.37
CA ARG A 671 5.99 -17.74 -5.40
C ARG A 671 4.67 -17.19 -5.95
N LYS A 672 4.64 -16.70 -7.20
CA LYS A 672 3.39 -16.19 -7.82
C LYS A 672 2.29 -17.25 -7.88
N VAL A 673 2.63 -18.49 -8.24
CA VAL A 673 1.64 -19.58 -8.34
C VAL A 673 1.21 -20.05 -6.95
N ALA A 674 2.15 -20.19 -6.00
CA ALA A 674 1.86 -20.52 -4.61
C ALA A 674 0.91 -19.50 -3.95
N ASP A 675 1.16 -18.20 -4.14
CA ASP A 675 0.31 -17.14 -3.60
C ASP A 675 -1.06 -17.07 -4.28
N ALA A 676 -1.15 -17.34 -5.60
CA ALA A 676 -2.42 -17.45 -6.31
C ALA A 676 -3.26 -18.65 -5.82
N GLU A 677 -2.62 -19.79 -5.55
CA GLU A 677 -3.26 -20.98 -5.01
C GLU A 677 -3.77 -20.75 -3.58
N ARG A 678 -2.92 -20.18 -2.71
CA ARG A 678 -3.30 -19.76 -1.35
C ARG A 678 -4.47 -18.77 -1.36
N THR A 679 -4.47 -17.82 -2.30
CA THR A 679 -5.58 -16.86 -2.47
C THR A 679 -6.88 -17.59 -2.85
N ARG A 680 -6.83 -18.57 -3.76
CA ARG A 680 -8.00 -19.37 -4.15
C ARG A 680 -8.53 -20.22 -2.99
N GLN A 681 -7.65 -20.88 -2.24
CA GLN A 681 -8.01 -21.65 -1.05
C GLN A 681 -8.65 -20.78 0.04
N ASN A 682 -8.11 -19.57 0.28
CA ASN A 682 -8.68 -18.62 1.23
C ASN A 682 -10.07 -18.12 0.79
N MET A 683 -10.28 -17.85 -0.51
CA MET A 683 -11.60 -17.51 -1.04
C MET A 683 -12.59 -18.68 -0.93
N ALA A 684 -12.15 -19.91 -1.21
CA ALA A 684 -12.98 -21.11 -1.08
C ALA A 684 -13.42 -21.34 0.38
N LYS A 685 -12.50 -21.27 1.35
CA LYS A 685 -12.80 -21.34 2.78
C LYS A 685 -13.79 -20.25 3.21
N LEU A 686 -13.62 -19.02 2.73
CA LEU A 686 -14.50 -17.89 3.06
C LEU A 686 -15.90 -18.05 2.45
N LEU A 687 -16.02 -18.63 1.25
CA LEU A 687 -17.31 -19.00 0.65
C LEU A 687 -17.99 -20.13 1.44
N GLN A 688 -17.26 -21.19 1.80
CA GLN A 688 -17.78 -22.27 2.66
C GLN A 688 -18.28 -21.74 4.01
N GLN A 689 -17.54 -20.83 4.65
CA GLN A 689 -17.96 -20.17 5.90
C GLN A 689 -19.23 -19.33 5.71
N LYS A 690 -19.42 -18.68 4.55
CA LYS A 690 -20.65 -17.95 4.24
C LYS A 690 -21.83 -18.89 4.01
N VAL A 691 -21.65 -19.99 3.28
CA VAL A 691 -22.69 -21.01 3.04
C VAL A 691 -23.13 -21.63 4.36
N ALA A 692 -22.19 -22.16 5.16
CA ALA A 692 -22.51 -22.72 6.48
C ALA A 692 -23.21 -21.72 7.43
N LYS A 693 -22.92 -20.42 7.30
CA LYS A 693 -23.63 -19.37 8.06
C LYS A 693 -25.06 -19.14 7.56
N LEU A 694 -25.32 -19.24 6.26
CA LEU A 694 -26.66 -19.15 5.68
C LEU A 694 -27.49 -20.39 6.05
N ASP A 695 -26.91 -21.58 5.97
CA ASP A 695 -27.56 -22.84 6.36
C ASP A 695 -27.96 -22.81 7.84
N GLY A 696 -27.07 -22.30 8.71
CA GLY A 696 -27.37 -22.07 10.13
C GLY A 696 -28.55 -21.12 10.36
N ILE A 697 -28.65 -20.03 9.59
CA ILE A 697 -29.79 -19.10 9.66
C ILE A 697 -31.09 -19.79 9.20
N SER A 698 -31.04 -20.57 8.11
CA SER A 698 -32.20 -21.33 7.61
C SER A 698 -32.69 -22.35 8.64
N SER A 699 -31.79 -23.04 9.34
CA SER A 699 -32.15 -23.99 10.40
C SER A 699 -32.77 -23.31 11.64
N GLY A 700 -32.38 -22.07 11.94
CA GLY A 700 -32.95 -21.28 13.03
C GLY A 700 -34.36 -20.75 12.76
N MET A 701 -34.70 -20.45 11.49
CA MET A 701 -36.07 -20.07 11.13
C MET A 701 -37.05 -21.25 11.18
N ALA A 702 -36.61 -22.46 10.81
CA ALA A 702 -37.44 -23.65 10.86
C ALA A 702 -37.88 -24.01 12.31
N THR A 703 -37.01 -23.81 13.31
CA THR A 703 -37.35 -24.02 14.73
C THR A 703 -38.15 -22.87 15.34
N SER A 704 -38.06 -21.65 14.81
CA SER A 704 -38.88 -20.51 15.25
C SER A 704 -40.36 -20.63 14.86
N CYS A 705 -40.70 -21.40 13.83
CA CYS A 705 -42.08 -21.49 13.32
C CYS A 705 -42.96 -22.47 14.13
N GLY A 706 -42.35 -23.44 14.84
CA GLY A 706 -43.08 -24.46 15.62
C GLY A 706 -43.49 -24.05 17.04
N LEU A 707 -43.23 -22.80 17.45
CA LEU A 707 -43.47 -22.30 18.82
C LEU A 707 -44.65 -21.33 18.94
N GLN A 708 -45.25 -20.88 17.83
CA GLN A 708 -46.45 -20.03 17.86
C GLN A 708 -47.77 -20.81 17.89
N GLU A 709 -47.77 -22.12 17.61
CA GLU A 709 -48.97 -22.95 17.52
C GLU A 709 -49.40 -23.58 18.86
N ARG A 710 -48.72 -23.27 19.97
CA ARG A 710 -49.03 -23.78 21.33
C ARG A 710 -49.47 -22.71 22.35
N VAL A 711 -49.73 -21.48 21.91
CA VAL A 711 -50.08 -20.35 22.82
C VAL A 711 -51.54 -19.89 22.66
N LEU A 712 -52.34 -20.58 21.84
CA LEU A 712 -53.74 -20.18 21.56
C LEU A 712 -54.82 -21.05 22.23
N ASP A 713 -54.48 -22.17 22.87
CA ASP A 713 -55.47 -23.10 23.46
C ASP A 713 -55.71 -22.95 24.98
N GLU A 714 -54.92 -22.16 25.73
CA GLU A 714 -55.08 -21.98 27.19
C GLU A 714 -55.67 -20.60 27.57
N ALA A 715 -56.80 -20.21 26.98
CA ALA A 715 -57.44 -18.93 27.28
C ALA A 715 -58.98 -18.98 27.37
N HIS A 716 -59.57 -20.06 27.91
CA HIS A 716 -61.01 -20.13 28.24
C HIS A 716 -61.25 -20.61 29.68
N GLY A 717 -61.37 -19.65 30.61
CA GLY A 717 -61.70 -19.85 32.03
C GLY A 717 -62.66 -18.74 32.53
N PRO A 718 -63.50 -18.99 33.56
CA PRO A 718 -64.89 -18.53 33.49
C PRO A 718 -65.22 -17.14 34.07
N LYS A 719 -66.29 -16.56 33.51
CA LYS A 719 -66.99 -15.34 33.95
C LYS A 719 -67.37 -15.35 35.44
N ARG A 720 -67.14 -14.26 36.17
CA ARG A 720 -67.96 -13.86 37.34
C ARG A 720 -68.16 -12.34 37.47
N GLN A 721 -69.44 -11.99 37.54
CA GLN A 721 -70.12 -10.98 38.38
C GLN A 721 -69.68 -9.50 38.38
N LYS A 722 -70.68 -8.67 37.99
CA LYS A 722 -70.98 -7.29 38.39
C LYS A 722 -70.56 -6.92 39.83
N VAL A 723 -70.19 -5.65 40.05
CA VAL A 723 -70.90 -4.69 40.93
C VAL A 723 -70.70 -3.27 40.37
N GLN A 724 -71.80 -2.49 40.37
CA GLN A 724 -71.99 -1.03 40.17
C GLN A 724 -71.02 -0.28 39.23
#